data_AF-R7TRW6-F1
#
_entry.id   AF-R7TRW6-F1
#
_cell.length_a   1.000
_cell.length_b   1.000
_cell.length_c   1.000
_cell.angle_alpha   90.00
_cell.angle_beta   90.00
_cell.angle_gamma   90.00
#
_symmetry.space_group_name_H-M   'P 1'
#
loop_
_entity.id
_entity.type
_entity.pdbx_description
1 polymer ?
#
loop_
_entity_poly.entity_id
_entity_poly.type
_entity_poly.pdbx_seq_one_letter_code
_entity_poly.pdbx_strand_id
1 'polypeptide(L)'
;METCDKQIICTAKVTKKTHNKRPHKSNCIFPDGSCEMPSSYQGDWFSMERGDDLNTLINPNFLTNIFFEGKCIDRKDHNDTMDANGNFDSHILLRDSTSDCFKCYYFIHRTLNIIQYKQCEFPLELSPIHPKTYIPPQTAACRFPSPEDPTLEDVCSEIEEFTDTNTFFRKTMQTVNCKTTFEGVFHFTYEWDVGGGGICNSPYSQIVACQEPGSPYVDNQVFNMNYGKCSDVTTSANIHTRFQCMGSWEDPYGNVWAGVADLGQDIFRERFRCMLTRHDQQEDFNRRRWTMSWWADCSSLKSPYEGPVRLVLEPVVGGFQLDYTEPQCNFPTNYSGHWYHTGEYDVAVDINNTHIYFNTKLDQFSYREAYFICMMHSGTRYLTVAITVGKCEVDFVCFDMLPRHHSIIRWRMGKPYRMTEIELAYPDFEVYMFRQACTWSSFTIDRDDYHWNYKTFLLDPPAPMPCPLRGRYFFTQSGPESELFRTRIRGLTVRPRHMIDCREYVTEFKSCDETPFKISIDAEYCETVDHTGHPVGEYDEADWELTCVGHWDEDWNSYMITWDPEDVTSAFRCWNYERLDWRHIQLSRSTGASCSPLMSSKSDEPKDGASLALQLVESERQFDDCAQNYMDGDPWIFTLSIISNTLWYPEIHNLLLWKFESYLNLRQYSSSMAPGKLAQLSSPM
;
A
#
# COMPACT_ATOMS: atom_id res chain seq x y z
N MET A 1 36.46 -1.83 15.78
CA MET A 1 37.79 -2.02 16.39
C MET A 1 38.33 -0.64 16.76
N GLU A 2 38.06 -0.21 17.98
CA GLU A 2 38.88 0.72 18.79
C GLU A 2 38.25 0.72 20.18
N THR A 3 38.86 -0.03 21.09
CA THR A 3 38.45 -0.23 22.48
C THR A 3 39.10 0.83 23.36
N CYS A 4 38.31 1.73 23.94
CA CYS A 4 38.77 2.65 24.97
C CYS A 4 38.68 1.98 26.36
N ASP A 5 39.60 1.06 26.62
CA ASP A 5 39.91 0.64 28.00
C ASP A 5 40.66 1.77 28.71
N LYS A 6 40.00 2.51 29.61
CA LYS A 6 40.70 3.40 30.55
C LYS A 6 41.05 2.63 31.82
N GLN A 7 42.29 2.14 31.86
CA GLN A 7 42.92 1.56 33.05
C GLN A 7 43.00 2.55 34.22
N ILE A 8 42.60 2.08 35.40
CA ILE A 8 42.82 2.72 36.69
C ILE A 8 44.32 2.64 37.04
N ILE A 9 45.01 3.78 37.11
CA ILE A 9 46.41 3.85 37.57
C ILE A 9 46.41 4.20 39.07
N CYS A 10 46.56 3.18 39.93
CA CYS A 10 46.94 3.39 41.33
C CYS A 10 48.48 3.38 41.45
N THR A 11 49.10 4.54 41.70
CA THR A 11 50.53 4.61 42.01
C THR A 11 50.78 4.38 43.50
N ALA A 12 51.24 3.19 43.87
CA ALA A 12 51.74 2.91 45.22
C ALA A 12 53.22 3.32 45.34
N LYS A 13 53.52 4.39 46.09
CA LYS A 13 54.89 4.67 46.55
C LYS A 13 55.24 3.76 47.74
N VAL A 14 56.11 2.80 47.51
CA VAL A 14 56.72 1.97 48.55
C VAL A 14 57.94 2.68 49.12
N THR A 15 57.91 3.09 50.39
CA THR A 15 59.11 3.36 51.20
C THR A 15 59.05 2.59 52.51
N LYS A 16 60.16 1.93 52.83
CA LYS A 16 60.33 0.97 53.93
C LYS A 16 60.43 1.65 55.31
N LYS A 17 59.90 0.92 56.32
CA LYS A 17 60.15 0.96 57.78
C LYS A 17 59.48 2.08 58.61
N THR A 18 58.41 1.72 59.33
CA THR A 18 58.37 1.58 60.82
C THR A 18 56.95 1.21 61.28
N HIS A 19 56.85 0.51 62.42
CA HIS A 19 55.66 -0.18 62.94
C HIS A 19 54.48 0.73 63.34
N ASN A 20 53.27 0.17 63.19
CA ASN A 20 51.99 0.55 63.81
C ASN A 20 51.36 1.91 63.43
N LYS A 21 50.45 1.90 62.46
CA LYS A 21 49.14 2.58 62.47
C LYS A 21 48.34 2.23 61.21
N ARG A 22 47.00 2.16 61.34
CA ARG A 22 46.00 1.79 60.31
C ARG A 22 46.20 2.60 59.01
N PRO A 23 45.98 2.02 57.81
CA PRO A 23 46.10 2.77 56.57
C PRO A 23 45.03 3.86 56.49
N HIS A 24 45.47 5.09 56.21
CA HIS A 24 44.62 6.21 55.82
C HIS A 24 43.90 5.89 54.51
N LYS A 25 42.60 6.22 54.45
CA LYS A 25 41.77 6.22 53.23
C LYS A 25 42.50 6.96 52.10
N SER A 26 42.66 6.29 50.97
CA SER A 26 43.01 6.89 49.69
C SER A 26 41.86 7.78 49.24
N ASN A 27 42.12 9.08 49.05
CA ASN A 27 41.23 9.97 48.32
C ASN A 27 41.19 9.51 46.86
N CYS A 28 40.11 8.86 46.46
CA CYS A 28 39.76 8.75 45.05
C CYS A 28 39.25 10.12 44.62
N ILE A 29 40.08 10.86 43.90
CA ILE A 29 39.67 12.04 43.16
C ILE A 29 38.91 11.52 41.93
N PHE A 30 37.60 11.72 41.89
CA PHE A 30 36.84 11.54 40.65
C PHE A 30 37.40 12.53 39.61
N PRO A 31 37.74 12.09 38.39
CA PRO A 31 38.08 13.04 37.35
C PRO A 31 36.85 13.88 37.03
N ASP A 32 37.03 15.20 36.96
CA ASP A 32 36.04 16.17 36.46
C ASP A 32 35.64 15.83 35.00
N GLY A 33 34.79 14.83 34.81
CA GLY A 33 34.00 14.67 33.59
C GLY A 33 32.71 15.44 33.80
N SER A 34 32.56 16.60 33.17
CA SER A 34 31.30 17.32 33.17
C SER A 34 30.20 16.43 32.58
N CYS A 35 29.19 16.09 33.39
CA CYS A 35 27.94 15.51 32.89
C CYS A 35 27.32 16.52 31.94
N GLU A 36 27.30 16.20 30.65
CA GLU A 36 26.70 17.02 29.60
C GLU A 36 25.44 16.34 29.07
N MET A 37 24.32 17.07 29.02
CA MET A 37 23.09 16.62 28.41
C MET A 37 23.25 16.54 26.88
N PRO A 38 22.78 15.46 26.23
CA PRO A 38 22.78 15.33 24.78
C PRO A 38 22.18 16.55 24.07
N SER A 39 22.77 16.94 22.93
CA SER A 39 22.32 18.09 22.14
C SER A 39 20.89 17.95 21.61
N SER A 40 20.38 16.72 21.49
CA SER A 40 19.00 16.43 21.10
C SER A 40 17.96 16.88 22.15
N TYR A 41 18.33 16.94 23.43
CA TYR A 41 17.44 17.40 24.50
C TYR A 41 17.55 18.89 24.80
N GLN A 42 18.61 19.55 24.31
CA GLN A 42 18.86 20.95 24.61
C GLN A 42 17.84 21.88 23.92
N GLY A 43 17.31 22.84 24.67
CA GLY A 43 16.35 23.82 24.14
C GLY A 43 15.32 24.29 25.16
N ASP A 44 14.36 25.06 24.65
CA ASP A 44 13.21 25.56 25.39
C ASP A 44 12.00 24.65 25.17
N TRP A 45 11.50 24.08 26.26
CA TRP A 45 10.43 23.09 26.27
C TRP A 45 9.23 23.57 27.09
N PHE A 46 8.07 23.09 26.70
CA PHE A 46 6.79 23.30 27.37
C PHE A 46 6.15 21.95 27.66
N SER A 47 5.64 21.75 28.87
CA SER A 47 4.77 20.63 29.22
C SER A 47 3.60 21.13 30.05
N MET A 48 2.52 20.39 30.03
CA MET A 48 1.39 20.61 30.93
C MET A 48 1.28 19.40 31.86
N GLU A 49 1.39 19.64 33.15
CA GLU A 49 1.44 18.57 34.16
C GLU A 49 0.38 18.82 35.21
N ARG A 50 -0.56 17.88 35.37
CA ARG A 50 -1.64 17.95 36.36
C ARG A 50 -2.47 19.25 36.31
N GLY A 51 -2.53 19.91 35.16
CA GLY A 51 -3.25 21.16 34.98
C GLY A 51 -2.40 22.43 34.99
N ASP A 52 -1.13 22.33 35.37
CA ASP A 52 -0.20 23.45 35.52
C ASP A 52 0.75 23.55 34.32
N ASP A 53 1.02 24.79 33.91
CA ASP A 53 1.89 25.12 32.78
C ASP A 53 3.36 25.12 33.23
N LEU A 54 4.15 24.24 32.63
CA LEU A 54 5.56 24.04 32.97
C LEU A 54 6.47 24.53 31.83
N ASN A 55 7.43 25.39 32.16
CA ASN A 55 8.40 25.94 31.21
C ASN A 55 9.80 25.48 31.59
N THR A 56 10.37 24.58 30.80
CA THR A 56 11.65 23.94 31.11
C THR A 56 12.71 24.37 30.10
N LEU A 57 13.83 24.90 30.58
CA LEU A 57 15.02 25.19 29.80
C LEU A 57 16.07 24.11 30.06
N ILE A 58 16.51 23.43 29.00
CA ILE A 58 17.52 22.38 29.07
C ILE A 58 18.79 22.88 28.39
N ASN A 59 19.84 23.07 29.19
CA ASN A 59 21.19 23.43 28.77
C ASN A 59 22.13 22.22 28.94
N PRO A 60 23.37 22.26 28.40
CA PRO A 60 24.31 21.14 28.54
C PRO A 60 24.52 20.69 30.00
N ASN A 61 24.53 21.62 30.96
CA ASN A 61 24.87 21.31 32.35
C ASN A 61 23.70 21.47 33.34
N PHE A 62 22.59 22.07 32.91
CA PHE A 62 21.51 22.49 33.79
C PHE A 62 20.14 22.26 33.15
N LEU A 63 19.19 21.84 33.99
CA LEU A 63 17.77 21.84 33.67
C LEU A 63 17.07 22.78 34.65
N THR A 64 16.42 23.81 34.12
CA THR A 64 15.81 24.87 34.92
C THR A 64 14.33 25.01 34.58
N ASN A 65 13.50 25.09 35.60
CA ASN A 65 12.07 25.32 35.54
C ASN A 65 11.63 26.10 36.80
N ILE A 66 10.40 26.61 36.82
CA ILE A 66 9.82 27.39 37.94
C ILE A 66 9.90 26.69 39.29
N PHE A 67 9.94 25.35 39.34
CA PHE A 67 10.01 24.56 40.57
C PHE A 67 11.36 23.91 40.85
N PHE A 68 12.32 23.95 39.92
CA PHE A 68 13.53 23.15 40.01
C PHE A 68 14.69 23.70 39.18
N GLU A 69 15.89 23.76 39.76
CA GLU A 69 17.13 24.10 39.07
C GLU A 69 18.18 23.01 39.33
N GLY A 70 18.23 22.02 38.45
CA GLY A 70 19.07 20.84 38.58
C GLY A 70 20.35 20.93 37.77
N LYS A 71 21.51 20.71 38.40
CA LYS A 71 22.80 20.50 37.74
C LYS A 71 23.00 19.03 37.39
N CYS A 72 23.45 18.74 36.17
CA CYS A 72 23.82 17.39 35.70
C CYS A 72 25.00 16.85 36.53
N ILE A 73 24.81 15.69 37.16
CA ILE A 73 25.85 15.01 37.96
C ILE A 73 26.35 13.77 37.22
N ASP A 74 25.43 12.93 36.74
CA ASP A 74 25.75 11.68 36.07
C ASP A 74 24.71 11.34 34.98
N ARG A 75 25.12 10.56 33.99
CA ARG A 75 24.30 10.15 32.83
C ARG A 75 24.59 8.70 32.46
N LYS A 76 23.53 7.94 32.20
CA LYS A 76 23.61 6.58 31.65
C LYS A 76 22.74 6.51 30.40
N ASP A 77 23.40 6.35 29.27
CA ASP A 77 22.73 6.15 27.98
C ASP A 77 22.38 4.67 27.83
N HIS A 78 21.14 4.34 27.49
CA HIS A 78 20.71 2.95 27.29
C HIS A 78 21.06 2.43 25.90
N ASN A 79 21.14 3.33 24.92
CA ASN A 79 21.59 3.06 23.56
C ASN A 79 22.70 4.08 23.20
N ASP A 80 23.92 3.61 22.91
CA ASP A 80 25.03 4.47 22.45
C ASP A 80 24.80 5.06 21.04
N THR A 81 23.81 4.53 20.31
CA THR A 81 23.39 4.95 18.96
C THR A 81 21.87 5.02 18.88
N MET A 82 21.31 5.95 18.08
CA MET A 82 19.88 5.93 17.73
C MET A 82 19.50 4.51 17.27
N ASP A 83 18.47 3.92 17.87
CA ASP A 83 17.98 2.62 17.43
C ASP A 83 17.43 2.70 15.99
N ALA A 84 17.02 1.56 15.41
CA ALA A 84 16.46 1.52 14.05
C ALA A 84 15.21 2.43 13.87
N ASN A 85 14.61 2.88 14.98
CA ASN A 85 13.43 3.75 15.03
C ASN A 85 13.76 5.21 15.40
N GLY A 86 15.04 5.54 15.60
CA GLY A 86 15.50 6.90 15.94
C GLY A 86 15.36 7.29 17.42
N ASN A 87 15.05 6.36 18.31
CA ASN A 87 14.94 6.64 19.75
C ASN A 87 16.31 6.65 20.40
N PHE A 88 16.50 7.63 21.28
CA PHE A 88 17.67 7.80 22.12
C PHE A 88 17.20 8.01 23.56
N ASP A 89 17.49 7.03 24.40
CA ASP A 89 16.96 6.93 25.75
C ASP A 89 18.10 7.03 26.76
N SER A 90 17.92 7.88 27.78
CA SER A 90 18.96 8.09 28.79
C SER A 90 18.37 8.38 30.17
N HIS A 91 19.04 7.85 31.19
CA HIS A 91 18.84 8.26 32.57
C HIS A 91 19.80 9.40 32.90
N ILE A 92 19.26 10.49 33.44
CA ILE A 92 20.03 11.68 33.82
C ILE A 92 19.77 11.97 35.30
N LEU A 93 20.86 12.02 36.07
CA LEU A 93 20.84 12.38 37.48
C LEU A 93 21.09 13.87 37.66
N LEU A 94 20.15 14.56 38.30
CA LEU A 94 20.19 16.00 38.54
C LEU A 94 20.24 16.30 40.03
N ARG A 95 21.13 17.21 40.43
CA ARG A 95 21.20 17.76 41.79
C ARG A 95 20.58 19.15 41.83
N ASP A 96 19.56 19.32 42.63
CA ASP A 96 18.91 20.61 42.89
C ASP A 96 19.89 21.59 43.53
N SER A 97 20.06 22.75 42.92
CA SER A 97 20.94 23.81 43.41
C SER A 97 20.37 24.50 44.66
N THR A 98 19.05 24.40 44.90
CA THR A 98 18.37 25.08 46.00
C THR A 98 18.19 24.21 47.24
N SER A 99 17.91 22.91 47.05
CA SER A 99 17.58 21.98 48.13
C SER A 99 18.63 20.88 48.33
N ASP A 100 19.68 20.84 47.50
CA ASP A 100 20.73 19.81 47.49
C ASP A 100 20.19 18.37 47.32
N CYS A 101 18.96 18.24 46.83
CA CYS A 101 18.28 16.99 46.54
C CYS A 101 18.70 16.40 45.18
N PHE A 102 18.69 15.07 45.06
CA PHE A 102 18.85 14.38 43.78
C PHE A 102 17.50 13.95 43.17
N LYS A 103 17.32 14.22 41.88
CA LYS A 103 16.20 13.76 41.05
C LYS A 103 16.73 13.01 39.83
N CYS A 104 16.06 11.92 39.47
CA CYS A 104 16.35 11.20 38.23
C CYS A 104 15.26 11.46 37.18
N TYR A 105 15.71 11.74 35.95
CA TYR A 105 14.87 11.83 34.77
C TYR A 105 15.25 10.70 33.80
N TYR A 106 14.25 9.99 33.30
CA TYR A 106 14.40 9.11 32.15
C TYR A 106 13.85 9.83 30.93
N PHE A 107 14.73 10.24 30.02
CA PHE A 107 14.36 10.92 28.79
C PHE A 107 14.30 9.94 27.63
N ILE A 108 13.26 10.08 26.82
CA ILE A 108 12.97 9.29 25.62
C ILE A 108 12.88 10.28 24.46
N HIS A 109 13.88 10.28 23.59
CA HIS A 109 13.87 11.11 22.40
C HIS A 109 12.89 10.52 21.38
N ARG A 110 11.84 11.26 20.99
CA ARG A 110 10.88 10.84 19.96
C ARG A 110 11.13 11.53 18.63
N THR A 111 11.10 12.85 18.62
CA THR A 111 11.32 13.67 17.41
C THR A 111 12.11 14.93 17.76
N LEU A 112 12.54 15.67 16.74
CA LEU A 112 13.25 16.96 16.90
C LEU A 112 12.49 18.00 17.75
N ASN A 113 11.18 17.84 17.89
CA ASN A 113 10.28 18.75 18.58
C ASN A 113 9.58 18.13 19.78
N ILE A 114 9.76 16.83 20.05
CA ILE A 114 9.01 16.08 21.05
C ILE A 114 9.96 15.16 21.81
N ILE A 115 9.96 15.31 23.13
CA ILE A 115 10.66 14.43 24.06
C ILE A 115 9.62 13.92 25.06
N GLN A 116 9.64 12.62 25.32
CA GLN A 116 8.90 12.08 26.45
C GLN A 116 9.85 11.91 27.63
N TYR A 117 9.35 12.08 28.84
CA TYR A 117 10.15 11.85 30.02
C TYR A 117 9.35 11.23 31.15
N LYS A 118 10.04 10.48 32.00
CA LYS A 118 9.55 9.95 33.26
C LYS A 118 10.39 10.53 34.39
N GLN A 119 9.77 10.82 35.52
CA GLN A 119 10.46 11.28 36.72
C GLN A 119 10.08 10.38 37.90
N CYS A 120 11.01 10.17 38.83
CA CYS A 120 10.69 9.46 40.07
C CYS A 120 9.70 10.28 40.91
N GLU A 121 8.51 9.73 41.15
CA GLU A 121 7.65 10.16 42.26
C GLU A 121 7.85 9.19 43.44
N PHE A 122 8.89 9.43 44.26
CA PHE A 122 9.01 8.80 45.56
C PHE A 122 7.71 8.99 46.36
N PRO A 123 7.01 7.91 46.74
CA PRO A 123 5.93 8.02 47.69
C PRO A 123 6.51 8.55 49.00
N LEU A 124 5.86 9.57 49.58
CA LEU A 124 6.12 10.04 50.94
C LEU A 124 5.67 8.96 51.94
N GLU A 125 6.37 7.82 51.99
CA GLU A 125 6.24 6.90 53.11
C GLU A 125 7.00 7.49 54.31
N LEU A 126 6.26 7.66 55.40
CA LEU A 126 6.72 8.20 56.67
C LEU A 126 8.04 7.54 57.12
N SER A 127 9.14 8.28 57.07
CA SER A 127 10.34 7.94 57.84
C SER A 127 10.01 8.03 59.35
N PRO A 128 10.29 7.00 60.17
CA PRO A 128 9.92 6.95 61.59
C PRO A 128 10.81 7.79 62.50
N ILE A 129 11.50 8.81 61.98
CA ILE A 129 12.47 9.60 62.74
C ILE A 129 12.27 11.09 62.45
N HIS A 130 11.15 11.66 62.90
CA HIS A 130 11.04 13.02 63.47
C HIS A 130 9.56 13.41 63.66
N PRO A 131 9.12 13.84 64.85
CA PRO A 131 7.72 14.19 65.08
C PRO A 131 7.43 15.63 64.62
N LYS A 132 6.35 15.75 63.83
CA LYS A 132 5.51 16.95 63.63
C LYS A 132 6.15 18.13 62.90
N THR A 133 6.14 18.04 61.58
CA THR A 133 5.87 19.20 60.73
C THR A 133 5.00 18.74 59.55
N TYR A 134 3.81 19.31 59.44
CA TYR A 134 2.89 19.08 58.33
C TYR A 134 3.47 19.80 57.10
N ILE A 135 4.10 19.05 56.20
CA ILE A 135 4.61 19.57 54.92
C ILE A 135 3.50 19.30 53.89
N PRO A 136 3.03 20.31 53.13
CA PRO A 136 2.02 20.10 52.10
C PRO A 136 2.55 19.16 51.00
N PRO A 137 1.67 18.36 50.34
CA PRO A 137 2.03 17.28 49.42
C PRO A 137 2.49 17.78 48.03
N GLN A 138 3.24 18.89 47.96
CA GLN A 138 3.70 19.52 46.71
C GLN A 138 5.23 19.46 46.51
N THR A 139 5.96 18.74 47.35
CA THR A 139 7.40 18.53 47.14
C THR A 139 7.59 17.18 46.49
N ALA A 140 7.88 17.20 45.20
CA ALA A 140 8.40 16.06 44.46
C ALA A 140 9.52 15.42 45.28
N ALA A 141 9.23 14.28 45.89
CA ALA A 141 10.04 13.09 45.74
C ALA A 141 11.53 13.37 45.50
N CYS A 142 12.26 13.57 46.59
CA CYS A 142 13.63 14.06 46.58
C CYS A 142 14.49 13.18 47.47
N ARG A 143 15.52 12.51 46.92
CA ARG A 143 16.47 11.76 47.77
C ARG A 143 17.51 12.74 48.32
N PHE A 144 17.50 12.93 49.63
CA PHE A 144 18.44 13.81 50.33
C PHE A 144 19.84 13.15 50.42
N PRO A 145 20.92 13.95 50.44
CA PRO A 145 22.27 13.44 50.51
C PRO A 145 22.48 12.61 51.79
N SER A 146 22.89 11.35 51.61
CA SER A 146 23.43 10.51 52.68
C SER A 146 24.93 10.82 52.87
N PRO A 147 25.62 10.31 53.91
CA PRO A 147 27.08 10.45 54.02
C PRO A 147 27.87 9.86 52.83
N GLU A 148 27.22 9.07 51.97
CA GLU A 148 27.67 8.70 50.62
C GLU A 148 26.75 9.38 49.60
N ASP A 149 27.33 10.11 48.63
CA ASP A 149 26.59 10.68 47.49
C ASP A 149 25.92 9.54 46.71
N PRO A 150 24.60 9.59 46.44
CA PRO A 150 23.88 8.50 45.81
C PRO A 150 24.33 8.32 44.35
N THR A 151 24.51 7.08 43.90
CA THR A 151 24.89 6.78 42.52
C THR A 151 23.68 6.87 41.59
N LEU A 152 23.90 6.98 40.27
CA LEU A 152 22.82 6.98 39.28
C LEU A 152 21.92 5.75 39.41
N GLU A 153 22.51 4.57 39.59
CA GLU A 153 21.75 3.32 39.76
C GLU A 153 20.88 3.37 41.03
N ASP A 154 21.35 3.98 42.11
CA ASP A 154 20.61 4.04 43.39
C ASP A 154 19.37 4.95 43.33
N VAL A 155 19.38 6.00 42.50
CA VAL A 155 18.27 6.97 42.39
C VAL A 155 17.34 6.61 41.24
N CYS A 156 17.88 6.13 40.13
CA CYS A 156 17.13 5.86 38.91
C CYS A 156 16.54 4.45 38.86
N SER A 157 16.94 3.51 39.73
CA SER A 157 16.38 2.15 39.75
C SER A 157 14.88 2.09 40.07
N GLU A 158 14.32 3.16 40.66
CA GLU A 158 12.92 3.25 41.10
C GLU A 158 11.97 3.84 40.05
N ILE A 159 12.45 4.19 38.85
CA ILE A 159 11.55 4.54 37.73
C ILE A 159 10.86 3.26 37.28
N GLU A 160 9.71 2.95 37.88
CA GLU A 160 8.89 1.81 37.49
C GLU A 160 8.32 1.98 36.07
N GLU A 161 8.04 0.86 35.41
CA GLU A 161 7.44 0.83 34.07
C GLU A 161 6.11 1.60 34.02
N PHE A 162 5.39 1.68 35.15
CA PHE A 162 4.06 2.27 35.31
C PHE A 162 4.02 3.77 35.66
N THR A 163 5.15 4.47 35.79
CA THR A 163 5.11 5.93 36.00
C THR A 163 4.55 6.65 34.76
N ASP A 164 3.64 7.60 34.97
CA ASP A 164 3.06 8.42 33.90
C ASP A 164 4.16 9.07 33.05
N THR A 165 4.07 8.91 31.73
CA THR A 165 4.96 9.55 30.76
C THR A 165 4.46 10.96 30.45
N ASN A 166 5.28 11.96 30.76
CA ASN A 166 5.01 13.33 30.40
C ASN A 166 5.67 13.67 29.05
N THR A 167 5.09 14.63 28.33
CA THR A 167 5.58 15.05 27.01
C THR A 167 6.04 16.50 27.04
N PHE A 168 7.27 16.73 26.59
CA PHE A 168 7.84 18.04 26.33
C PHE A 168 7.68 18.42 24.86
N PHE A 169 7.09 19.59 24.64
CA PHE A 169 6.95 20.25 23.34
C PHE A 169 7.98 21.36 23.18
N ARG A 170 8.72 21.33 22.08
CA ARG A 170 9.70 22.39 21.80
C ARG A 170 8.98 23.70 21.47
N LYS A 171 9.30 24.78 22.18
CA LYS A 171 8.69 26.11 21.94
C LYS A 171 9.10 26.69 20.59
N THR A 172 10.37 26.54 20.24
CA THR A 172 10.95 26.94 18.96
C THR A 172 10.98 25.74 18.01
N MET A 173 9.84 25.50 17.36
CA MET A 173 9.65 24.33 16.50
C MET A 173 10.65 24.32 15.33
N GLN A 174 11.26 23.17 15.12
CA GLN A 174 11.97 22.83 13.90
C GLN A 174 11.00 22.28 12.86
N THR A 175 11.31 22.49 11.59
CA THR A 175 10.46 22.08 10.48
C THR A 175 10.49 20.56 10.30
N VAL A 176 9.32 19.91 10.40
CA VAL A 176 9.13 18.47 10.16
C VAL A 176 8.06 18.28 9.11
N ASN A 177 8.23 17.31 8.21
CA ASN A 177 7.26 17.01 7.16
C ASN A 177 6.04 16.29 7.76
N CYS A 178 4.83 16.71 7.39
CA CYS A 178 3.58 16.12 7.85
C CYS A 178 3.31 14.70 7.33
N LYS A 179 4.07 14.19 6.36
CA LYS A 179 3.84 12.90 5.69
C LYS A 179 3.65 11.74 6.67
N THR A 180 4.39 11.76 7.77
CA THR A 180 4.36 10.69 8.77
C THR A 180 3.16 10.79 9.72
N THR A 181 2.41 11.91 9.68
CA THR A 181 1.24 12.19 10.53
C THR A 181 -0.04 12.14 9.71
N PHE A 182 -0.16 13.00 8.69
CA PHE A 182 -1.27 13.02 7.75
C PHE A 182 -0.74 13.28 6.33
N GLU A 183 -1.21 12.47 5.39
CA GLU A 183 -1.00 12.67 3.96
C GLU A 183 -2.34 12.41 3.29
N GLY A 184 -2.90 13.42 2.60
CA GLY A 184 -4.15 13.26 1.89
C GLY A 184 -5.29 14.19 2.27
N VAL A 185 -6.49 13.83 1.80
CA VAL A 185 -7.74 14.51 2.13
C VAL A 185 -8.70 13.55 2.83
N PHE A 186 -9.16 13.96 4.01
CA PHE A 186 -10.07 13.15 4.82
C PHE A 186 -11.29 13.97 5.20
N HIS A 187 -12.46 13.37 5.04
CA HIS A 187 -13.67 13.81 5.75
C HIS A 187 -13.58 13.27 7.16
N PHE A 188 -14.04 14.04 8.15
CA PHE A 188 -14.07 13.53 9.52
C PHE A 188 -15.35 13.88 10.25
N THR A 189 -15.80 12.93 11.06
CA THR A 189 -16.79 13.19 12.11
C THR A 189 -16.06 13.46 13.41
N TYR A 190 -16.62 14.33 14.25
CA TYR A 190 -16.01 14.67 15.52
C TYR A 190 -17.00 14.69 16.67
N GLU A 191 -16.50 14.35 17.85
CA GLU A 191 -17.23 14.39 19.12
C GLU A 191 -16.35 15.07 20.17
N TRP A 192 -16.95 15.96 20.96
CA TRP A 192 -16.30 16.58 22.11
C TRP A 192 -16.90 16.01 23.39
N ASP A 193 -16.06 15.64 24.34
CA ASP A 193 -16.50 15.02 25.60
C ASP A 193 -17.23 16.02 26.54
N VAL A 194 -17.08 17.33 26.31
CA VAL A 194 -17.66 18.38 27.15
C VAL A 194 -19.02 18.85 26.60
N GLY A 195 -20.04 18.87 27.46
CA GLY A 195 -21.32 19.56 27.18
C GLY A 195 -22.46 18.70 26.64
N GLY A 196 -22.47 17.39 26.92
CA GLY A 196 -23.54 16.48 26.48
C GLY A 196 -23.32 15.90 25.08
N GLY A 197 -22.05 15.81 24.66
CA GLY A 197 -21.47 15.18 23.48
C GLY A 197 -22.45 14.57 22.46
N GLY A 198 -22.57 15.24 21.31
CA GLY A 198 -23.20 14.68 20.11
C GLY A 198 -22.15 14.49 19.02
N ILE A 199 -22.26 13.43 18.24
CA ILE A 199 -21.40 13.19 17.08
C ILE A 199 -21.82 14.17 15.98
N CYS A 200 -20.90 15.06 15.58
CA CYS A 200 -21.12 15.98 14.47
C CYS A 200 -20.53 15.38 13.18
N ASN A 201 -21.39 15.15 12.20
CA ASN A 201 -21.02 14.76 10.84
C ASN A 201 -21.48 15.86 9.87
N SER A 202 -20.59 16.81 9.57
CA SER A 202 -20.87 17.91 8.64
C SER A 202 -19.95 17.78 7.42
N PRO A 203 -20.46 17.89 6.18
CA PRO A 203 -19.67 17.68 4.95
C PRO A 203 -18.52 18.68 4.78
N TYR A 204 -18.56 19.80 5.51
CA TYR A 204 -17.48 20.79 5.54
C TYR A 204 -16.32 20.38 6.46
N SER A 205 -16.46 19.29 7.23
CA SER A 205 -15.46 18.83 8.18
C SER A 205 -14.38 18.03 7.47
N GLN A 206 -13.29 18.69 7.10
CA GLN A 206 -12.25 18.10 6.27
C GLN A 206 -10.85 18.41 6.79
N ILE A 207 -9.97 17.41 6.71
CA ILE A 207 -8.53 17.55 6.88
C ILE A 207 -7.90 17.54 5.49
N VAL A 208 -7.12 18.57 5.19
CA VAL A 208 -6.38 18.70 3.93
C VAL A 208 -4.89 18.79 4.25
N ALA A 209 -4.17 17.71 3.97
CA ALA A 209 -2.73 17.55 4.18
C ALA A 209 -2.06 17.19 2.85
N CYS A 210 -2.05 18.14 1.92
CA CYS A 210 -1.53 17.96 0.58
C CYS A 210 -0.09 18.42 0.45
N GLN A 211 0.76 17.57 -0.12
CA GLN A 211 2.16 17.88 -0.34
C GLN A 211 2.40 18.35 -1.76
N GLU A 212 3.16 19.42 -1.91
CA GLU A 212 3.64 19.87 -3.21
C GLU A 212 5.07 19.33 -3.44
N PRO A 213 5.25 18.36 -4.35
CA PRO A 213 6.57 17.82 -4.65
C PRO A 213 7.47 18.90 -5.26
N GLY A 214 8.65 19.12 -4.66
CA GLY A 214 9.62 20.10 -5.13
C GLY A 214 9.36 21.54 -4.66
N SER A 215 8.28 21.79 -3.90
CA SER A 215 8.06 23.10 -3.27
C SER A 215 9.08 23.30 -2.14
N PRO A 216 9.89 24.38 -2.15
CA PRO A 216 10.80 24.73 -1.06
C PRO A 216 10.05 25.33 0.16
N TYR A 217 8.73 25.47 0.09
CA TYR A 217 7.92 26.19 1.07
C TYR A 217 7.38 25.31 2.22
N VAL A 218 6.87 26.00 3.24
CA VAL A 218 6.35 25.50 4.53
C VAL A 218 5.12 24.59 4.37
N ASP A 219 4.56 24.45 3.17
CA ASP A 219 3.28 23.77 2.95
C ASP A 219 3.34 22.26 3.23
N ASN A 220 4.51 21.62 3.04
CA ASN A 220 4.71 20.22 3.41
C ASN A 220 4.82 19.98 4.93
N GLN A 221 4.85 21.05 5.73
CA GLN A 221 5.03 21.01 7.19
C GLN A 221 3.75 21.32 7.96
N VAL A 222 2.67 21.63 7.23
CA VAL A 222 1.43 22.15 7.79
C VAL A 222 0.25 21.47 7.12
N PHE A 223 -0.82 21.21 7.88
CA PHE A 223 -2.09 20.76 7.33
C PHE A 223 -3.24 21.61 7.88
N ASN A 224 -4.33 21.66 7.12
CA ASN A 224 -5.52 22.41 7.49
C ASN A 224 -6.59 21.46 7.99
N MET A 225 -7.25 21.84 9.08
CA MET A 225 -8.39 21.11 9.64
C MET A 225 -9.58 22.06 9.77
N ASN A 226 -10.63 21.76 9.03
CA ASN A 226 -11.88 22.51 9.01
C ASN A 226 -12.91 21.75 9.82
N TYR A 227 -13.48 22.38 10.83
CA TYR A 227 -14.64 21.87 11.55
C TYR A 227 -15.90 22.52 10.99
N GLY A 228 -16.87 21.71 10.58
CA GLY A 228 -18.20 22.19 10.19
C GLY A 228 -19.17 22.18 11.37
N LYS A 229 -20.04 23.19 11.46
CA LYS A 229 -21.16 23.22 12.40
C LYS A 229 -22.27 22.25 11.97
N CYS A 230 -22.81 21.51 12.93
CA CYS A 230 -24.00 20.68 12.79
C CYS A 230 -25.23 21.37 13.41
N SER A 231 -26.41 21.18 12.83
CA SER A 231 -27.67 21.71 13.38
C SER A 231 -28.01 21.09 14.73
N ASP A 232 -27.67 19.82 14.90
CA ASP A 232 -28.17 18.97 15.99
C ASP A 232 -27.24 18.98 17.21
N VAL A 233 -26.03 19.53 17.06
CA VAL A 233 -24.98 19.55 18.10
C VAL A 233 -24.67 21.00 18.47
N THR A 234 -25.08 21.41 19.67
CA THR A 234 -24.93 22.79 20.15
C THR A 234 -23.47 23.20 20.36
N THR A 235 -22.60 22.23 20.66
CA THR A 235 -21.15 22.43 20.84
C THR A 235 -20.39 22.56 19.53
N SER A 236 -21.01 22.23 18.39
CA SER A 236 -20.36 22.31 17.07
C SER A 236 -20.25 23.77 16.58
N ALA A 237 -19.12 24.09 15.97
CA ALA A 237 -18.84 25.41 15.44
C ALA A 237 -18.03 25.33 14.14
N ASN A 238 -18.15 26.37 13.30
CA ASN A 238 -17.29 26.52 12.13
C ASN A 238 -15.93 27.04 12.59
N ILE A 239 -14.91 26.18 12.57
CA ILE A 239 -13.56 26.53 13.01
C ILE A 239 -12.57 26.09 11.94
N HIS A 240 -11.72 27.01 11.50
CA HIS A 240 -10.61 26.71 10.60
C HIS A 240 -9.32 26.76 11.40
N THR A 241 -8.59 25.65 11.47
CA THR A 241 -7.34 25.55 12.24
C THR A 241 -6.21 25.09 11.33
N ARG A 242 -5.07 25.78 11.42
CA ARG A 242 -3.87 25.46 10.66
C ARG A 242 -2.83 24.85 11.60
N PHE A 243 -2.59 23.55 11.46
CA PHE A 243 -1.70 22.78 12.33
C PHE A 243 -0.35 22.54 11.67
N GLN A 244 0.73 22.88 12.37
CA GLN A 244 2.09 22.49 12.02
C GLN A 244 2.43 21.13 12.63
N CYS A 245 3.01 20.24 11.85
CA CYS A 245 3.44 18.92 12.34
C CYS A 245 4.73 19.02 13.15
N MET A 246 4.74 18.43 14.35
CA MET A 246 5.92 18.32 15.20
C MET A 246 6.58 16.94 15.07
N GLY A 247 5.86 15.97 14.53
CA GLY A 247 6.31 14.61 14.20
C GLY A 247 5.41 13.55 14.82
N SER A 248 5.64 12.29 14.42
CA SER A 248 4.93 11.11 14.90
C SER A 248 5.91 10.05 15.37
N TRP A 249 5.47 9.22 16.32
CA TRP A 249 6.24 8.11 16.86
C TRP A 249 5.31 6.95 17.24
N GLU A 250 5.86 5.75 17.27
CA GLU A 250 5.14 4.54 17.65
C GLU A 250 5.61 4.06 19.03
N ASP A 251 4.66 3.65 19.85
CA ASP A 251 4.93 3.03 21.14
C ASP A 251 5.06 1.50 21.02
N PRO A 252 5.71 0.83 22.00
CA PRO A 252 5.85 -0.63 22.01
C PRO A 252 4.51 -1.40 21.95
N TYR A 253 3.40 -0.74 22.31
CA TYR A 253 2.05 -1.30 22.28
C TYR A 253 1.35 -1.19 20.92
N GLY A 254 2.02 -0.66 19.88
CA GLY A 254 1.46 -0.47 18.53
C GLY A 254 0.58 0.79 18.38
N ASN A 255 0.63 1.68 19.37
CA ASN A 255 -0.04 2.97 19.32
C ASN A 255 0.81 3.98 18.57
N VAL A 256 0.19 4.71 17.64
CA VAL A 256 0.83 5.77 16.87
C VAL A 256 0.42 7.11 17.46
N TRP A 257 1.41 7.85 17.93
CA TRP A 257 1.23 9.19 18.47
C TRP A 257 1.71 10.23 17.46
N ALA A 258 1.07 11.39 17.47
CA ALA A 258 1.52 12.55 16.72
C ALA A 258 1.38 13.83 17.54
N GLY A 259 2.39 14.69 17.49
CA GLY A 259 2.34 16.02 18.06
C GLY A 259 2.07 17.05 16.97
N VAL A 260 1.13 17.96 17.25
CA VAL A 260 0.77 19.05 16.35
C VAL A 260 0.70 20.37 17.09
N ALA A 261 1.01 21.45 16.39
CA ALA A 261 0.97 22.81 16.92
C ALA A 261 0.01 23.69 16.12
N ASP A 262 -0.97 24.27 16.80
CA ASP A 262 -1.88 25.27 16.23
C ASP A 262 -1.15 26.60 16.03
N LEU A 263 -1.01 27.04 14.78
CA LEU A 263 -0.33 28.31 14.46
C LEU A 263 -1.16 29.55 14.82
N GLY A 264 -2.45 29.40 15.09
CA GLY A 264 -3.34 30.50 15.45
C GLY A 264 -3.32 30.87 16.93
N GLN A 265 -2.70 30.07 17.80
CA GLN A 265 -2.71 30.26 19.25
C GLN A 265 -1.37 30.75 19.79
N ASP A 266 -1.41 31.85 20.55
CA ASP A 266 -0.23 32.40 21.24
C ASP A 266 0.07 31.69 22.56
N ILE A 267 -0.95 31.13 23.21
CA ILE A 267 -0.83 30.44 24.50
C ILE A 267 -0.33 29.01 24.28
N PHE A 268 0.85 28.68 24.82
CA PHE A 268 1.48 27.37 24.63
C PHE A 268 0.59 26.18 25.02
N ARG A 269 -0.22 26.33 26.07
CA ARG A 269 -1.18 25.32 26.54
C ARG A 269 -2.22 24.93 25.47
N GLU A 270 -2.70 25.88 24.69
CA GLU A 270 -3.72 25.67 23.65
C GLU A 270 -3.09 25.40 22.28
N ARG A 271 -1.85 25.87 22.09
CA ARG A 271 -1.05 25.70 20.89
C ARG A 271 -0.70 24.24 20.64
N PHE A 272 -0.18 23.52 21.63
CA PHE A 272 0.28 22.15 21.43
C PHE A 272 -0.83 21.14 21.70
N ARG A 273 -0.92 20.11 20.84
CA ARG A 273 -1.87 19.02 20.99
C ARG A 273 -1.22 17.69 20.62
N CYS A 274 -1.73 16.63 21.23
CA CYS A 274 -1.36 15.26 20.93
C CYS A 274 -2.50 14.60 20.19
N MET A 275 -2.15 13.69 19.30
CA MET A 275 -3.07 12.84 18.58
C MET A 275 -2.62 11.38 18.75
N LEU A 276 -3.59 10.47 18.83
CA LEU A 276 -3.37 9.05 19.06
C LEU A 276 -4.23 8.24 18.08
N THR A 277 -3.61 7.27 17.43
CA THR A 277 -4.25 6.28 16.56
C THR A 277 -3.54 4.93 16.65
N ARG A 278 -3.96 3.96 15.85
CA ARG A 278 -3.34 2.64 15.71
C ARG A 278 -3.35 2.21 14.24
N HIS A 279 -2.33 1.46 13.82
CA HIS A 279 -2.26 0.92 12.47
C HIS A 279 -3.19 -0.28 12.24
N ASP A 280 -3.46 -1.07 13.28
CA ASP A 280 -4.21 -2.33 13.22
C ASP A 280 -5.72 -2.17 13.49
N GLN A 281 -6.28 -0.98 13.24
CA GLN A 281 -7.71 -0.76 13.38
C GLN A 281 -8.47 -1.54 12.30
N GLN A 282 -9.34 -2.44 12.75
CA GLN A 282 -10.21 -3.24 11.89
C GLN A 282 -11.57 -2.55 11.76
N GLU A 283 -11.64 -1.50 10.94
CA GLU A 283 -12.91 -0.86 10.59
C GLU A 283 -13.21 -0.99 9.10
N ASP A 284 -14.48 -1.18 8.78
CA ASP A 284 -14.95 -1.22 7.40
C ASP A 284 -14.73 0.13 6.69
N PHE A 285 -14.56 0.09 5.37
CA PHE A 285 -14.50 1.26 4.48
C PHE A 285 -13.36 2.25 4.77
N ASN A 286 -12.15 1.77 5.09
CA ASN A 286 -10.97 2.61 5.34
C ASN A 286 -11.14 3.65 6.45
N ARG A 287 -12.10 3.44 7.36
CA ARG A 287 -12.32 4.34 8.47
C ARG A 287 -11.17 4.25 9.46
N ARG A 288 -10.67 5.39 9.91
CA ARG A 288 -9.63 5.46 10.95
C ARG A 288 -10.06 6.37 12.08
N ARG A 289 -9.96 5.86 13.29
CA ARG A 289 -10.20 6.64 14.49
C ARG A 289 -8.92 7.30 14.96
N TRP A 290 -9.08 8.56 15.31
CA TRP A 290 -8.07 9.38 15.93
C TRP A 290 -8.66 10.03 17.16
N THR A 291 -7.88 10.12 18.22
CA THR A 291 -8.23 10.92 19.38
C THR A 291 -7.23 12.05 19.52
N MET A 292 -7.73 13.24 19.85
CA MET A 292 -6.92 14.44 20.03
C MET A 292 -7.11 15.01 21.44
N SER A 293 -6.02 15.48 22.04
CA SER A 293 -6.06 16.14 23.33
C SER A 293 -6.61 17.57 23.19
N TRP A 294 -7.25 18.07 24.25
CA TRP A 294 -7.73 19.46 24.27
C TRP A 294 -6.60 20.47 24.50
N TRP A 295 -5.64 20.11 25.36
CA TRP A 295 -4.45 20.91 25.67
C TRP A 295 -3.18 20.13 25.34
N ALA A 296 -2.03 20.71 25.66
CA ALA A 296 -0.68 20.14 25.56
C ALA A 296 -0.40 18.95 26.53
N ASP A 297 -1.42 18.14 26.83
CA ASP A 297 -1.33 17.00 27.73
C ASP A 297 -1.68 15.70 26.99
N CYS A 298 -0.66 14.92 26.66
CA CYS A 298 -0.82 13.63 25.99
C CYS A 298 -1.33 12.53 26.92
N SER A 299 -1.17 12.66 28.24
CA SER A 299 -1.60 11.64 29.21
C SER A 299 -3.13 11.48 29.25
N SER A 300 -3.86 12.50 28.79
CA SER A 300 -5.32 12.46 28.63
C SER A 300 -5.81 11.47 27.56
N LEU A 301 -4.93 11.01 26.66
CA LEU A 301 -5.25 10.07 25.59
C LEU A 301 -4.92 8.64 26.04
N LYS A 302 -5.94 7.79 26.19
CA LYS A 302 -5.74 6.39 26.60
C LYS A 302 -5.79 5.42 25.43
N SER A 303 -6.70 5.66 24.49
CA SER A 303 -6.89 4.81 23.31
C SER A 303 -7.50 5.62 22.17
N PRO A 304 -7.44 5.13 20.92
CA PRO A 304 -8.13 5.76 19.78
C PRO A 304 -9.66 5.86 19.93
N TYR A 305 -10.23 5.25 20.97
CA TYR A 305 -11.67 5.30 21.28
C TYR A 305 -11.98 6.21 22.49
N GLU A 306 -11.00 6.45 23.35
CA GLU A 306 -11.17 7.18 24.61
C GLU A 306 -10.19 8.35 24.66
N GLY A 307 -10.72 9.55 24.38
CA GLY A 307 -10.03 10.82 24.53
C GLY A 307 -11.00 12.01 24.51
N PRO A 308 -10.51 13.23 24.81
CA PRO A 308 -11.35 14.42 24.92
C PRO A 308 -12.02 14.84 23.60
N VAL A 309 -11.30 14.68 22.48
CA VAL A 309 -11.83 14.90 21.14
C VAL A 309 -11.66 13.60 20.35
N ARG A 310 -12.78 13.02 19.93
CA ARG A 310 -12.78 11.80 19.10
C ARG A 310 -13.05 12.18 17.66
N LEU A 311 -12.26 11.63 16.74
CA LEU A 311 -12.33 11.88 15.31
C LEU A 311 -12.47 10.53 14.60
N VAL A 312 -13.40 10.42 13.65
CA VAL A 312 -13.48 9.27 12.74
C VAL A 312 -13.26 9.81 11.34
N LEU A 313 -12.16 9.40 10.72
CA LEU A 313 -11.69 9.88 9.43
C LEU A 313 -12.07 8.89 8.34
N GLU A 314 -12.51 9.42 7.21
CA GLU A 314 -12.82 8.70 5.99
C GLU A 314 -12.04 9.36 4.84
N PRO A 315 -11.28 8.60 4.03
CA PRO A 315 -10.62 9.16 2.87
C PRO A 315 -11.67 9.64 1.85
N VAL A 316 -11.50 10.85 1.32
CA VAL A 316 -12.43 11.42 0.33
C VAL A 316 -11.65 12.07 -0.82
N VAL A 317 -12.37 12.35 -1.91
CA VAL A 317 -11.85 13.16 -3.01
C VAL A 317 -11.81 14.63 -2.56
N GLY A 318 -10.64 15.26 -2.69
CA GLY A 318 -10.44 16.65 -2.30
C GLY A 318 -11.20 17.64 -3.18
N GLY A 319 -11.54 18.81 -2.61
CA GLY A 319 -12.36 19.81 -3.29
C GLY A 319 -11.82 20.26 -4.65
N PHE A 320 -10.50 20.45 -4.79
CA PHE A 320 -9.86 20.83 -6.05
C PHE A 320 -9.82 19.67 -7.08
N GLN A 321 -9.91 18.43 -6.62
CA GLN A 321 -9.96 17.25 -7.51
C GLN A 321 -11.35 17.09 -8.12
N LEU A 322 -12.39 17.62 -7.46
CA LEU A 322 -13.77 17.57 -7.96
C LEU A 322 -13.92 18.28 -9.31
N ASP A 323 -13.15 19.34 -9.55
CA ASP A 323 -13.15 20.05 -10.85
C ASP A 323 -12.76 19.13 -12.02
N TYR A 324 -12.02 18.06 -11.75
CA TYR A 324 -11.59 17.08 -12.75
C TYR A 324 -12.47 15.82 -12.80
N THR A 325 -13.55 15.77 -12.02
CA THR A 325 -14.47 14.62 -12.02
C THR A 325 -15.47 14.64 -13.18
N GLU A 326 -15.62 15.79 -13.85
CA GLU A 326 -16.47 15.95 -15.02
C GLU A 326 -15.81 15.37 -16.28
N PRO A 327 -16.36 14.30 -16.88
CA PRO A 327 -15.78 13.67 -18.05
C PRO A 327 -15.96 14.54 -19.31
N GLN A 328 -14.92 14.58 -20.15
CA GLN A 328 -14.93 15.28 -21.45
C GLN A 328 -15.01 14.29 -22.64
N CYS A 329 -14.82 12.99 -22.39
CA CYS A 329 -15.03 11.93 -23.37
C CYS A 329 -15.75 10.70 -22.80
N ASN A 330 -16.12 9.78 -23.70
CA ASN A 330 -16.72 8.51 -23.34
C ASN A 330 -15.84 7.34 -23.82
N PHE A 331 -15.75 6.31 -22.99
CA PHE A 331 -15.27 4.98 -23.37
C PHE A 331 -16.30 4.26 -24.25
N PRO A 332 -15.86 3.31 -25.09
CA PRO A 332 -16.76 2.48 -25.88
C PRO A 332 -17.76 1.73 -24.98
N THR A 333 -19.04 1.71 -25.37
CA THR A 333 -20.10 1.03 -24.60
C THR A 333 -19.88 -0.47 -24.43
N ASN A 334 -19.06 -1.09 -25.29
CA ASN A 334 -18.71 -2.50 -25.19
C ASN A 334 -17.73 -2.80 -24.03
N TYR A 335 -17.16 -1.78 -23.41
CA TYR A 335 -16.25 -1.93 -22.26
C TYR A 335 -16.99 -1.90 -20.93
N SER A 336 -18.24 -1.46 -20.91
CA SER A 336 -18.98 -1.29 -19.67
C SER A 336 -19.26 -2.65 -19.00
N GLY A 337 -18.95 -2.76 -17.70
CA GLY A 337 -19.09 -4.00 -16.95
C GLY A 337 -18.15 -4.09 -15.73
N HIS A 338 -18.24 -5.22 -15.03
CA HIS A 338 -17.35 -5.61 -13.96
C HIS A 338 -16.23 -6.47 -14.52
N TRP A 339 -14.99 -6.13 -14.17
CA TRP A 339 -13.78 -6.72 -14.74
C TRP A 339 -12.79 -7.13 -13.65
N TYR A 340 -12.21 -8.30 -13.83
CA TYR A 340 -11.06 -8.78 -13.10
C TYR A 340 -9.76 -8.28 -13.76
N HIS A 341 -8.86 -7.73 -12.95
CA HIS A 341 -7.59 -7.19 -13.43
C HIS A 341 -6.45 -8.20 -13.25
N THR A 342 -5.74 -8.52 -14.33
CA THR A 342 -4.67 -9.54 -14.30
C THR A 342 -3.29 -9.00 -13.92
N GLY A 343 -3.10 -7.68 -13.82
CA GLY A 343 -1.79 -7.07 -13.57
C GLY A 343 -1.42 -6.91 -12.08
N GLU A 344 -2.42 -6.89 -11.20
CA GLU A 344 -2.31 -6.64 -9.76
C GLU A 344 -3.22 -7.65 -9.05
N TYR A 345 -2.79 -8.11 -7.88
CA TYR A 345 -3.52 -9.09 -7.09
C TYR A 345 -4.71 -8.45 -6.39
N ASP A 346 -5.87 -9.13 -6.43
CA ASP A 346 -7.11 -8.76 -5.72
C ASP A 346 -7.61 -7.33 -6.02
N VAL A 347 -7.75 -7.05 -7.33
CA VAL A 347 -8.27 -5.78 -7.85
C VAL A 347 -9.53 -6.00 -8.66
N ALA A 348 -10.62 -5.38 -8.22
CA ALA A 348 -11.87 -5.29 -8.96
C ALA A 348 -11.90 -3.99 -9.76
N VAL A 349 -12.33 -4.07 -11.02
CA VAL A 349 -12.38 -2.92 -11.93
C VAL A 349 -13.76 -2.77 -12.53
N ASP A 350 -14.39 -1.63 -12.30
CA ASP A 350 -15.69 -1.30 -12.85
C ASP A 350 -15.53 -0.25 -13.93
N ILE A 351 -15.87 -0.61 -15.16
CA ILE A 351 -15.82 0.31 -16.29
C ILE A 351 -17.24 0.78 -16.58
N ASN A 352 -17.44 2.08 -16.59
CA ASN A 352 -18.63 2.74 -17.09
C ASN A 352 -18.29 3.50 -18.38
N ASN A 353 -19.27 4.15 -19.00
CA ASN A 353 -19.07 4.91 -20.23
C ASN A 353 -18.11 6.10 -20.05
N THR A 354 -17.88 6.58 -18.83
CA THR A 354 -17.10 7.80 -18.56
C THR A 354 -15.94 7.60 -17.59
N HIS A 355 -16.02 6.58 -16.73
CA HIS A 355 -15.10 6.34 -15.62
C HIS A 355 -14.64 4.89 -15.61
N ILE A 356 -13.38 4.68 -15.26
CA ILE A 356 -12.87 3.38 -14.84
C ILE A 356 -12.56 3.47 -13.34
N TYR A 357 -13.23 2.66 -12.54
CA TYR A 357 -13.06 2.61 -11.10
C TYR A 357 -12.27 1.36 -10.73
N PHE A 358 -11.16 1.56 -10.02
CA PHE A 358 -10.34 0.50 -9.47
C PHE A 358 -10.58 0.43 -7.97
N ASN A 359 -10.87 -0.77 -7.49
CA ASN A 359 -10.90 -1.09 -6.07
C ASN A 359 -9.84 -2.16 -5.79
N THR A 360 -8.67 -1.73 -5.30
CA THR A 360 -7.56 -2.61 -4.95
C THR A 360 -7.60 -2.94 -3.48
N LYS A 361 -7.64 -4.22 -3.13
CA LYS A 361 -7.50 -4.63 -1.73
C LYS A 361 -6.03 -4.54 -1.30
N LEU A 362 -5.73 -3.76 -0.26
CA LEU A 362 -4.38 -3.63 0.29
C LEU A 362 -4.12 -4.63 1.43
N ASP A 363 -5.09 -4.76 2.32
CA ASP A 363 -5.09 -5.70 3.44
C ASP A 363 -6.51 -6.27 3.66
N GLN A 364 -6.76 -6.97 4.78
CA GLN A 364 -8.08 -7.57 5.03
C GLN A 364 -9.22 -6.54 5.16
N PHE A 365 -8.90 -5.30 5.53
CA PHE A 365 -9.87 -4.23 5.90
C PHE A 365 -9.68 -2.94 5.09
N SER A 366 -8.52 -2.74 4.47
CA SER A 366 -8.14 -1.54 3.75
C SER A 366 -8.19 -1.75 2.24
N TYR A 367 -8.79 -0.78 1.56
CA TYR A 367 -8.99 -0.74 0.12
C TYR A 367 -8.42 0.56 -0.44
N ARG A 368 -7.87 0.51 -1.65
CA ARG A 368 -7.43 1.69 -2.38
C ARG A 368 -8.36 1.90 -3.56
N GLU A 369 -9.07 3.01 -3.52
CA GLU A 369 -10.00 3.41 -4.56
C GLU A 369 -9.35 4.42 -5.50
N ALA A 370 -9.41 4.15 -6.80
CA ALA A 370 -8.90 5.04 -7.82
C ALA A 370 -9.92 5.20 -8.94
N TYR A 371 -10.17 6.45 -9.34
CA TYR A 371 -11.02 6.81 -10.46
C TYR A 371 -10.16 7.30 -11.62
N PHE A 372 -10.40 6.75 -12.81
CA PHE A 372 -9.84 7.24 -14.05
C PHE A 372 -10.96 7.83 -14.89
N ILE A 373 -10.94 9.15 -15.07
CA ILE A 373 -11.99 9.91 -15.78
C ILE A 373 -11.52 10.23 -17.19
N CYS A 374 -12.34 9.94 -18.20
CA CYS A 374 -12.01 10.19 -19.61
C CYS A 374 -12.00 11.71 -19.91
N MET A 375 -10.85 12.24 -20.36
CA MET A 375 -10.72 13.63 -20.81
C MET A 375 -10.71 13.73 -22.33
N MET A 376 -9.79 13.02 -22.98
CA MET A 376 -9.63 13.08 -24.43
C MET A 376 -9.29 11.70 -24.97
N HIS A 377 -9.68 11.40 -26.21
CA HIS A 377 -9.31 10.15 -26.86
C HIS A 377 -8.90 10.34 -28.32
N SER A 378 -8.04 9.46 -28.82
CA SER A 378 -7.69 9.36 -30.23
C SER A 378 -7.32 7.91 -30.58
N GLY A 379 -8.09 7.30 -31.47
CA GLY A 379 -7.91 5.88 -31.81
C GLY A 379 -8.13 4.98 -30.61
N THR A 380 -7.12 4.18 -30.25
CA THR A 380 -7.11 3.28 -29.08
C THR A 380 -6.60 3.95 -27.80
N ARG A 381 -6.15 5.20 -27.86
CA ARG A 381 -5.56 5.92 -26.73
C ARG A 381 -6.55 6.87 -26.08
N TYR A 382 -6.60 6.83 -24.75
CA TYR A 382 -7.49 7.59 -23.89
C TYR A 382 -6.66 8.31 -22.83
N LEU A 383 -6.64 9.63 -22.88
CA LEU A 383 -6.12 10.45 -21.78
C LEU A 383 -7.17 10.48 -20.68
N THR A 384 -6.74 10.09 -19.48
CA THR A 384 -7.56 10.04 -18.29
C THR A 384 -6.93 10.85 -17.17
N VAL A 385 -7.78 11.41 -16.31
CA VAL A 385 -7.33 11.91 -15.00
C VAL A 385 -7.47 10.79 -14.00
N ALA A 386 -6.36 10.46 -13.34
CA ALA A 386 -6.29 9.52 -12.24
C ALA A 386 -6.44 10.28 -10.91
N ILE A 387 -7.53 10.00 -10.20
CA ILE A 387 -7.84 10.54 -8.88
C ILE A 387 -7.89 9.36 -7.91
N THR A 388 -7.01 9.37 -6.90
CA THR A 388 -7.01 8.35 -5.85
C THR A 388 -7.68 8.92 -4.61
N VAL A 389 -8.68 8.21 -4.09
CA VAL A 389 -9.46 8.66 -2.93
C VAL A 389 -8.52 8.77 -1.72
N GLY A 390 -8.59 9.89 -1.01
CA GLY A 390 -7.73 10.15 0.13
C GLY A 390 -6.33 10.65 -0.23
N LYS A 391 -5.95 10.78 -1.51
CA LYS A 391 -4.72 11.47 -1.90
C LYS A 391 -5.01 12.85 -2.46
N CYS A 392 -4.00 13.70 -2.48
CA CYS A 392 -4.09 15.05 -3.02
C CYS A 392 -3.63 15.18 -4.48
N GLU A 393 -3.10 14.10 -5.06
CA GLU A 393 -2.46 14.19 -6.35
C GLU A 393 -3.51 14.03 -7.45
N VAL A 394 -3.42 14.86 -8.48
CA VAL A 394 -4.18 14.72 -9.73
C VAL A 394 -3.17 14.38 -10.81
N ASP A 395 -3.21 13.13 -11.26
CA ASP A 395 -2.26 12.62 -12.24
C ASP A 395 -2.96 12.45 -13.59
N PHE A 396 -2.29 12.82 -14.68
CA PHE A 396 -2.76 12.55 -16.04
C PHE A 396 -2.11 11.27 -16.54
N VAL A 397 -2.94 10.30 -16.91
CA VAL A 397 -2.53 8.96 -17.31
C VAL A 397 -3.13 8.63 -18.66
N CYS A 398 -2.32 8.09 -19.58
CA CYS A 398 -2.85 7.58 -20.84
C CYS A 398 -3.11 6.08 -20.78
N PHE A 399 -4.30 5.66 -21.17
CA PHE A 399 -4.65 4.27 -21.44
C PHE A 399 -4.56 3.99 -22.94
N ASP A 400 -3.88 2.92 -23.35
CA ASP A 400 -3.99 2.37 -24.71
C ASP A 400 -4.81 1.08 -24.64
N MET A 401 -6.07 1.13 -25.07
CA MET A 401 -7.04 0.03 -24.99
C MET A 401 -7.40 -0.47 -26.37
N LEU A 402 -7.09 -1.73 -26.64
CA LEU A 402 -7.53 -2.40 -27.87
C LEU A 402 -9.03 -2.73 -27.79
N PRO A 403 -9.73 -2.77 -28.95
CA PRO A 403 -11.11 -3.21 -29.00
C PRO A 403 -11.32 -4.53 -28.28
N ARG A 404 -12.39 -4.58 -27.49
CA ARG A 404 -12.80 -5.78 -26.73
C ARG A 404 -12.94 -6.95 -27.70
N HIS A 405 -12.33 -8.06 -27.32
CA HIS A 405 -12.44 -9.32 -28.02
C HIS A 405 -12.89 -10.40 -27.03
N HIS A 406 -14.01 -11.07 -27.32
CA HIS A 406 -14.66 -11.99 -26.39
C HIS A 406 -14.92 -11.33 -25.02
N SER A 407 -14.53 -11.98 -23.93
CA SER A 407 -14.62 -11.48 -22.55
C SER A 407 -13.32 -10.81 -22.09
N ILE A 408 -12.51 -10.28 -23.01
CA ILE A 408 -11.18 -9.72 -22.73
C ILE A 408 -11.03 -8.32 -23.32
N ILE A 409 -10.52 -7.39 -22.51
CA ILE A 409 -9.99 -6.11 -22.98
C ILE A 409 -8.49 -6.10 -22.75
N ARG A 410 -7.73 -5.84 -23.81
CA ARG A 410 -6.27 -5.68 -23.74
C ARG A 410 -5.94 -4.21 -23.60
N TRP A 411 -5.13 -3.86 -22.61
CA TRP A 411 -4.84 -2.47 -22.28
C TRP A 411 -3.41 -2.26 -21.76
N ARG A 412 -2.95 -1.02 -21.82
CA ARG A 412 -1.71 -0.53 -21.22
C ARG A 412 -1.97 0.82 -20.57
N MET A 413 -1.17 1.12 -19.56
CA MET A 413 -1.21 2.41 -18.88
C MET A 413 0.16 3.05 -18.93
N GLY A 414 0.18 4.31 -19.32
CA GLY A 414 1.37 5.14 -19.32
C GLY A 414 1.70 5.64 -17.91
N LYS A 415 2.92 6.17 -17.77
CA LYS A 415 3.36 6.87 -16.56
C LYS A 415 2.39 8.01 -16.21
N PRO A 416 2.14 8.25 -14.92
CA PRO A 416 1.40 9.42 -14.47
C PRO A 416 2.23 10.69 -14.71
N TYR A 417 1.59 11.71 -15.28
CA TYR A 417 2.17 13.04 -15.43
C TYR A 417 1.45 14.04 -14.54
N ARG A 418 2.23 14.84 -13.82
CA ARG A 418 1.73 15.94 -12.98
C ARG A 418 1.95 17.26 -13.68
N MET A 419 0.98 18.13 -13.53
CA MET A 419 1.04 19.49 -14.05
C MET A 419 1.11 20.47 -12.89
N THR A 420 1.86 21.54 -13.10
CA THR A 420 1.84 22.70 -12.22
C THR A 420 0.58 23.53 -12.47
N GLU A 421 0.15 24.33 -11.49
CA GLU A 421 -1.03 25.21 -11.63
C GLU A 421 -0.91 26.16 -12.83
N ILE A 422 0.31 26.59 -13.16
CA ILE A 422 0.59 27.47 -14.30
C ILE A 422 0.27 26.77 -15.62
N GLU A 423 0.62 25.48 -15.72
CA GLU A 423 0.39 24.71 -16.95
C GLU A 423 -1.10 24.40 -17.15
N LEU A 424 -1.83 24.16 -16.06
CA LEU A 424 -3.28 23.93 -16.07
C LEU A 424 -4.07 25.17 -16.51
N ALA A 425 -3.53 26.38 -16.34
CA ALA A 425 -4.18 27.62 -16.73
C ALA A 425 -4.21 27.87 -18.25
N TYR A 426 -3.42 27.15 -19.05
CA TYR A 426 -3.43 27.30 -20.50
C TYR A 426 -4.64 26.62 -21.12
N PRO A 427 -5.39 27.26 -22.03
CA PRO A 427 -6.63 26.69 -22.57
C PRO A 427 -6.43 25.39 -23.38
N ASP A 428 -5.25 25.17 -23.95
CA ASP A 428 -4.93 24.00 -24.77
C ASP A 428 -4.15 22.91 -24.01
N PHE A 429 -4.15 22.97 -22.67
CA PHE A 429 -3.34 22.06 -21.86
C PHE A 429 -3.68 20.59 -22.10
N GLU A 430 -4.95 20.25 -22.35
CA GLU A 430 -5.39 18.88 -22.61
C GLU A 430 -4.73 18.27 -23.85
N VAL A 431 -4.60 19.05 -24.93
CA VAL A 431 -3.98 18.58 -26.18
C VAL A 431 -2.47 18.39 -25.99
N TYR A 432 -1.83 19.30 -25.26
CA TYR A 432 -0.43 19.15 -24.89
C TYR A 432 -0.21 17.90 -24.04
N MET A 433 -1.06 17.69 -23.04
CA MET A 433 -1.02 16.55 -22.14
C MET A 433 -1.30 15.24 -22.86
N PHE A 434 -2.28 15.21 -23.77
CA PHE A 434 -2.51 14.05 -24.61
C PHE A 434 -1.23 13.70 -25.40
N ARG A 435 -0.58 14.70 -26.01
CA ARG A 435 0.64 14.47 -26.77
C ARG A 435 1.80 13.98 -25.92
N GLN A 436 1.93 14.41 -24.67
CA GLN A 436 3.00 13.97 -23.76
C GLN A 436 2.70 12.61 -23.12
N ALA A 437 1.55 12.50 -22.45
CA ALA A 437 1.15 11.32 -21.70
C ALA A 437 0.82 10.12 -22.60
N CYS A 438 0.36 10.34 -23.84
CA CYS A 438 0.08 9.27 -24.80
C CYS A 438 1.20 9.06 -25.84
N THR A 439 2.43 9.52 -25.55
CA THR A 439 3.60 9.13 -26.35
C THR A 439 3.91 7.64 -26.18
N TRP A 440 4.59 7.03 -27.15
CA TRP A 440 5.09 5.66 -26.98
C TRP A 440 5.98 5.50 -25.73
N SER A 441 6.84 6.50 -25.47
CA SER A 441 7.80 6.49 -24.36
C SER A 441 7.17 6.55 -22.97
N SER A 442 5.90 6.94 -22.86
CA SER A 442 5.22 6.98 -21.56
C SER A 442 4.78 5.58 -21.09
N PHE A 443 4.59 4.63 -22.02
CA PHE A 443 4.17 3.26 -21.71
C PHE A 443 5.32 2.36 -21.26
N THR A 444 6.58 2.82 -21.41
CA THR A 444 7.77 2.10 -20.96
C THR A 444 8.27 2.71 -19.66
N ILE A 445 8.32 1.94 -18.57
CA ILE A 445 8.82 2.42 -17.27
C ILE A 445 10.32 2.70 -17.35
N ASP A 446 11.07 1.76 -17.92
CA ASP A 446 12.52 1.87 -18.11
C ASP A 446 12.90 1.65 -19.58
N ARG A 447 14.10 2.12 -19.95
CA ARG A 447 14.65 1.89 -21.29
C ARG A 447 14.85 0.40 -21.59
N ASP A 448 15.03 -0.39 -20.54
CA ASP A 448 15.28 -1.82 -20.61
C ASP A 448 13.98 -2.64 -20.55
N ASP A 449 12.82 -1.99 -20.41
CA ASP A 449 11.50 -2.62 -20.55
C ASP A 449 11.10 -2.65 -22.03
N TYR A 450 11.70 -3.59 -22.76
CA TYR A 450 11.44 -3.82 -24.19
C TYR A 450 10.25 -4.76 -24.44
N HIS A 451 9.66 -5.33 -23.39
CA HIS A 451 8.54 -6.26 -23.50
C HIS A 451 7.24 -5.50 -23.71
N TRP A 452 6.94 -5.22 -24.97
CA TRP A 452 5.75 -4.49 -25.39
C TRP A 452 4.50 -5.39 -25.33
N ASN A 453 4.08 -5.84 -24.14
CA ASN A 453 2.88 -6.67 -23.97
C ASN A 453 1.71 -5.92 -23.31
N TYR A 454 0.47 -6.21 -23.73
CA TYR A 454 -0.74 -5.70 -23.09
C TYR A 454 -1.06 -6.47 -21.79
N LYS A 455 -1.59 -5.75 -20.80
CA LYS A 455 -2.32 -6.36 -19.68
C LYS A 455 -3.77 -6.63 -20.09
N THR A 456 -4.46 -7.48 -19.35
CA THR A 456 -5.84 -7.88 -19.68
C THR A 456 -6.82 -7.59 -18.55
N PHE A 457 -7.99 -7.08 -18.93
CA PHE A 457 -9.19 -7.12 -18.10
C PHE A 457 -10.03 -8.31 -18.55
N LEU A 458 -10.51 -9.11 -17.61
CA LEU A 458 -11.35 -10.28 -17.85
C LEU A 458 -12.75 -10.00 -17.31
N LEU A 459 -13.79 -10.24 -18.10
CA LEU A 459 -15.16 -10.00 -17.64
C LEU A 459 -15.48 -10.92 -16.46
N ASP A 460 -16.08 -10.38 -15.39
CA ASP A 460 -16.49 -11.14 -14.21
C ASP A 460 -18.00 -10.96 -13.93
N PRO A 461 -18.84 -12.01 -14.03
CA PRO A 461 -18.50 -13.37 -14.47
C PRO A 461 -18.18 -13.45 -15.98
N PRO A 462 -17.34 -14.40 -16.41
CA PRO A 462 -16.94 -14.48 -17.81
C PRO A 462 -18.06 -15.01 -18.71
N ALA A 463 -18.18 -14.45 -19.91
CA ALA A 463 -19.03 -15.04 -20.95
C ALA A 463 -18.25 -16.18 -21.66
N PRO A 464 -18.79 -17.42 -21.68
CA PRO A 464 -18.12 -18.57 -22.29
C PRO A 464 -18.01 -18.41 -23.81
N MET A 465 -16.92 -18.90 -24.38
CA MET A 465 -16.67 -18.90 -25.83
C MET A 465 -16.04 -20.23 -26.31
N PRO A 466 -16.17 -20.59 -27.60
CA PRO A 466 -15.67 -21.87 -28.12
C PRO A 466 -14.15 -22.02 -28.09
N CYS A 467 -13.61 -22.93 -27.29
CA CYS A 467 -12.17 -23.10 -27.06
C CYS A 467 -11.34 -23.14 -28.36
N PRO A 468 -10.16 -22.48 -28.39
CA PRO A 468 -9.29 -22.50 -29.58
C PRO A 468 -8.71 -23.89 -29.86
N LEU A 469 -8.62 -24.73 -28.83
CA LEU A 469 -8.15 -26.10 -28.86
C LEU A 469 -9.33 -27.05 -28.65
N ARG A 470 -9.71 -27.78 -29.69
CA ARG A 470 -10.74 -28.82 -29.65
C ARG A 470 -10.18 -30.15 -30.15
N GLY A 471 -10.79 -31.23 -29.69
CA GLY A 471 -10.37 -32.60 -29.92
C GLY A 471 -10.10 -33.35 -28.62
N ARG A 472 -9.78 -34.63 -28.75
CA ARG A 472 -9.37 -35.51 -27.66
C ARG A 472 -7.87 -35.83 -27.74
N TYR A 473 -7.16 -35.62 -26.64
CA TYR A 473 -5.70 -35.75 -26.57
C TYR A 473 -5.27 -36.53 -25.34
N PHE A 474 -4.21 -37.31 -25.49
CA PHE A 474 -3.37 -37.75 -24.37
C PHE A 474 -2.41 -36.63 -23.99
N PHE A 475 -2.05 -36.50 -22.71
CA PHE A 475 -1.12 -35.46 -22.29
C PHE A 475 0.00 -35.97 -21.39
N THR A 476 1.16 -35.36 -21.54
CA THR A 476 2.26 -35.49 -20.57
C THR A 476 2.46 -34.14 -19.89
N GLN A 477 2.65 -34.16 -18.58
CA GLN A 477 2.77 -32.97 -17.75
C GLN A 477 4.18 -32.81 -17.18
N SER A 478 4.71 -31.58 -17.21
CA SER A 478 5.94 -31.20 -16.52
C SER A 478 5.73 -29.92 -15.71
N GLY A 479 6.45 -29.78 -14.61
CA GLY A 479 6.32 -28.65 -13.68
C GLY A 479 6.48 -29.06 -12.21
N PRO A 480 6.37 -28.10 -11.29
CA PRO A 480 6.35 -28.36 -9.85
C PRO A 480 5.17 -29.27 -9.46
N GLU A 481 5.44 -30.21 -8.54
CA GLU A 481 4.49 -31.26 -8.15
C GLU A 481 3.13 -30.72 -7.68
N SER A 482 3.11 -29.53 -7.06
CA SER A 482 1.90 -28.88 -6.54
C SER A 482 0.97 -28.34 -7.62
N GLU A 483 1.47 -28.11 -8.83
CA GLU A 483 0.71 -27.50 -9.94
C GLU A 483 0.28 -28.54 -10.99
N LEU A 484 0.86 -29.75 -10.94
CA LEU A 484 0.48 -30.87 -11.80
C LEU A 484 -0.99 -31.25 -11.58
N PHE A 485 -1.68 -31.62 -12.67
CA PHE A 485 -3.02 -32.17 -12.56
C PHE A 485 -2.98 -33.50 -11.82
N ARG A 486 -3.90 -33.64 -10.87
CA ARG A 486 -4.13 -34.82 -10.06
C ARG A 486 -5.62 -35.10 -10.04
N THR A 487 -5.98 -36.34 -9.73
CA THR A 487 -7.37 -36.75 -9.54
C THR A 487 -8.05 -35.88 -8.48
N ARG A 488 -9.15 -35.23 -8.85
CA ARG A 488 -9.85 -34.25 -8.02
C ARG A 488 -11.31 -34.66 -7.88
N ILE A 489 -11.75 -34.87 -6.65
CA ILE A 489 -13.17 -35.14 -6.38
C ILE A 489 -13.89 -33.81 -6.17
N ARG A 490 -14.84 -33.51 -7.05
CA ARG A 490 -15.64 -32.28 -7.02
C ARG A 490 -16.77 -32.41 -6.00
N GLY A 491 -16.53 -31.97 -4.76
CA GLY A 491 -17.54 -31.91 -3.70
C GLY A 491 -18.05 -33.29 -3.23
N LEU A 492 -19.28 -33.33 -2.70
CA LEU A 492 -19.94 -34.59 -2.35
C LEU A 492 -20.44 -35.29 -3.62
N THR A 493 -19.85 -36.44 -3.94
CA THR A 493 -20.32 -37.29 -5.03
C THR A 493 -21.79 -37.67 -4.81
N VAL A 494 -22.64 -37.50 -5.85
CA VAL A 494 -24.09 -37.78 -5.77
C VAL A 494 -24.38 -39.25 -5.42
N ARG A 495 -23.45 -40.16 -5.73
CA ARG A 495 -23.50 -41.58 -5.43
C ARG A 495 -22.11 -42.08 -4.98
N PRO A 496 -22.03 -43.10 -4.11
CA PRO A 496 -20.74 -43.68 -3.73
C PRO A 496 -20.04 -44.27 -4.96
N ARG A 497 -18.77 -43.89 -5.19
CA ARG A 497 -17.98 -44.42 -6.31
C ARG A 497 -17.76 -45.93 -6.13
N HIS A 498 -18.17 -46.71 -7.12
CA HIS A 498 -17.84 -48.13 -7.18
C HIS A 498 -16.35 -48.28 -7.48
N MET A 499 -15.62 -49.07 -6.69
CA MET A 499 -14.23 -49.42 -6.99
C MET A 499 -14.20 -50.38 -8.18
N ILE A 500 -14.13 -49.82 -9.38
CA ILE A 500 -13.89 -50.58 -10.60
C ILE A 500 -12.38 -50.75 -10.73
N ASP A 501 -11.92 -52.00 -10.89
CA ASP A 501 -10.52 -52.31 -11.14
C ASP A 501 -10.16 -51.96 -12.58
N CYS A 502 -9.61 -50.78 -12.78
CA CYS A 502 -9.15 -50.33 -14.09
C CYS A 502 -7.80 -50.97 -14.43
N ARG A 503 -7.71 -51.58 -15.62
CA ARG A 503 -6.48 -52.22 -16.10
C ARG A 503 -5.52 -51.24 -16.77
N GLU A 504 -6.03 -50.16 -17.34
CA GLU A 504 -5.26 -49.19 -18.12
C GLU A 504 -5.74 -47.78 -17.79
N TYR A 505 -4.86 -47.01 -17.15
CA TYR A 505 -5.06 -45.61 -16.85
C TYR A 505 -4.31 -44.76 -17.88
N VAL A 506 -5.01 -43.81 -18.47
CA VAL A 506 -4.48 -42.85 -19.44
C VAL A 506 -4.88 -41.44 -19.03
N THR A 507 -4.07 -40.46 -19.40
CA THR A 507 -4.39 -39.05 -19.22
C THR A 507 -5.31 -38.58 -20.34
N GLU A 508 -6.37 -37.83 -20.05
CA GLU A 508 -7.26 -37.31 -21.09
C GLU A 508 -7.39 -35.80 -21.00
N PHE A 509 -7.21 -35.13 -22.14
CA PHE A 509 -7.57 -33.73 -22.35
C PHE A 509 -8.57 -33.67 -23.49
N LYS A 510 -9.78 -33.17 -23.23
CA LYS A 510 -10.90 -33.27 -24.17
C LYS A 510 -11.68 -31.96 -24.25
N SER A 511 -12.00 -31.54 -25.46
CA SER A 511 -12.95 -30.45 -25.73
C SER A 511 -13.69 -30.76 -27.03
N CYS A 512 -14.97 -31.10 -26.91
CA CYS A 512 -15.77 -31.65 -28.02
C CYS A 512 -16.95 -30.76 -28.41
N ASP A 513 -17.55 -31.05 -29.57
CA ASP A 513 -18.60 -30.26 -30.22
C ASP A 513 -19.88 -30.10 -29.40
N GLU A 514 -20.19 -31.05 -28.52
CA GLU A 514 -21.34 -30.96 -27.61
C GLU A 514 -21.17 -29.86 -26.56
N THR A 515 -19.93 -29.59 -26.14
CA THR A 515 -19.58 -28.60 -25.12
C THR A 515 -18.34 -27.79 -25.56
N PRO A 516 -18.44 -27.01 -26.65
CA PRO A 516 -17.26 -26.44 -27.31
C PRO A 516 -16.59 -25.34 -26.48
N PHE A 517 -17.21 -24.91 -25.39
CA PHE A 517 -16.73 -23.87 -24.47
C PHE A 517 -16.06 -24.44 -23.21
N LYS A 518 -16.04 -25.76 -23.04
CA LYS A 518 -15.40 -26.43 -21.90
C LYS A 518 -14.21 -27.28 -22.36
N ILE A 519 -13.23 -27.38 -21.49
CA ILE A 519 -12.12 -28.33 -21.55
C ILE A 519 -12.25 -29.23 -20.32
N SER A 520 -12.42 -30.52 -20.54
CA SER A 520 -12.34 -31.54 -19.50
C SER A 520 -10.93 -32.12 -19.46
N ILE A 521 -10.34 -32.19 -18.26
CA ILE A 521 -9.01 -32.76 -18.04
C ILE A 521 -9.10 -33.83 -16.95
N ASP A 522 -8.63 -35.02 -17.28
CA ASP A 522 -8.53 -36.17 -16.38
C ASP A 522 -7.09 -36.65 -16.29
N ALA A 523 -6.56 -36.70 -15.08
CA ALA A 523 -5.20 -37.19 -14.86
C ALA A 523 -5.14 -38.73 -14.95
N GLU A 524 -6.23 -39.40 -14.55
CA GLU A 524 -6.34 -40.86 -14.51
C GLU A 524 -7.68 -41.33 -15.10
N TYR A 525 -7.84 -41.16 -16.42
CA TYR A 525 -8.98 -41.70 -17.17
C TYR A 525 -8.84 -43.22 -17.34
N CYS A 526 -9.93 -43.95 -17.15
CA CYS A 526 -9.95 -45.40 -17.28
C CYS A 526 -10.39 -45.83 -18.69
N GLU A 527 -9.46 -46.29 -19.53
CA GLU A 527 -9.76 -46.71 -20.91
C GLU A 527 -10.30 -48.15 -21.00
N THR A 528 -10.42 -48.87 -19.87
CA THR A 528 -10.89 -50.25 -19.94
C THR A 528 -12.32 -50.36 -20.42
N VAL A 529 -12.54 -51.29 -21.34
CA VAL A 529 -13.86 -51.68 -21.82
C VAL A 529 -14.32 -53.00 -21.21
N ASP A 530 -15.63 -53.17 -21.08
CA ASP A 530 -16.26 -54.39 -20.61
C ASP A 530 -16.23 -55.46 -21.73
N HIS A 531 -16.75 -56.65 -21.40
CA HIS A 531 -16.89 -57.73 -22.38
C HIS A 531 -17.82 -57.42 -23.57
N THR A 532 -18.61 -56.34 -23.49
CA THR A 532 -19.50 -55.86 -24.56
C THR A 532 -18.92 -54.68 -25.34
N GLY A 533 -17.72 -54.21 -24.99
CA GLY A 533 -17.04 -53.08 -25.62
C GLY A 533 -17.49 -51.71 -25.12
N HIS A 534 -18.29 -51.64 -24.05
CA HIS A 534 -18.64 -50.38 -23.39
C HIS A 534 -17.57 -50.01 -22.36
N PRO A 535 -17.21 -48.73 -22.20
CA PRO A 535 -16.27 -48.31 -21.17
C PRO A 535 -16.74 -48.75 -19.78
N VAL A 536 -15.84 -49.36 -19.00
CA VAL A 536 -16.08 -49.77 -17.60
C VAL A 536 -15.86 -48.56 -16.69
N GLY A 537 -16.66 -47.53 -16.87
CA GLY A 537 -16.63 -46.30 -16.08
C GLY A 537 -18.05 -45.79 -15.92
N GLU A 538 -18.68 -46.07 -14.78
CA GLU A 538 -20.05 -45.57 -14.51
C GLU A 538 -20.03 -44.10 -14.02
N TYR A 539 -18.83 -43.49 -13.88
CA TYR A 539 -18.63 -42.13 -13.37
C TYR A 539 -17.50 -41.40 -14.12
N ASP A 540 -17.66 -41.17 -15.43
CA ASP A 540 -16.81 -40.28 -16.24
C ASP A 540 -17.15 -38.80 -15.93
N GLU A 541 -17.04 -38.40 -14.67
CA GLU A 541 -17.01 -36.99 -14.28
C GLU A 541 -15.57 -36.51 -14.37
N ALA A 542 -15.32 -35.50 -15.22
CA ALA A 542 -13.99 -34.94 -15.37
C ALA A 542 -13.45 -34.38 -14.03
N ASP A 543 -12.19 -34.68 -13.72
CA ASP A 543 -11.48 -34.18 -12.54
C ASP A 543 -11.45 -32.64 -12.54
N TRP A 544 -11.18 -32.06 -13.72
CA TRP A 544 -11.11 -30.62 -13.93
C TRP A 544 -11.99 -30.22 -15.11
N GLU A 545 -12.84 -29.21 -14.90
CA GLU A 545 -13.60 -28.58 -15.97
C GLU A 545 -13.20 -27.10 -16.08
N LEU A 546 -12.51 -26.76 -17.16
CA LEU A 546 -12.10 -25.40 -17.45
C LEU A 546 -13.04 -24.79 -18.50
N THR A 547 -13.52 -23.56 -18.26
CA THR A 547 -14.33 -22.83 -19.25
C THR A 547 -13.45 -21.86 -20.04
N CYS A 548 -13.53 -21.88 -21.37
CA CYS A 548 -12.77 -20.94 -22.20
C CYS A 548 -13.42 -19.56 -22.21
N VAL A 549 -12.61 -18.53 -21.92
CA VAL A 549 -13.05 -17.12 -21.75
C VAL A 549 -12.66 -16.25 -22.94
N GLY A 550 -11.50 -16.52 -23.53
CA GLY A 550 -10.95 -15.72 -24.61
C GLY A 550 -9.62 -16.28 -25.10
N HIS A 551 -9.25 -15.92 -26.34
CA HIS A 551 -7.93 -16.17 -26.90
C HIS A 551 -7.50 -14.98 -27.75
N TRP A 552 -6.19 -14.79 -27.91
CA TRP A 552 -5.59 -13.80 -28.80
C TRP A 552 -4.17 -14.21 -29.16
N ASP A 553 -3.63 -13.59 -30.20
CA ASP A 553 -2.22 -13.64 -30.55
C ASP A 553 -1.52 -12.32 -30.16
N GLU A 554 -0.29 -12.44 -29.66
CA GLU A 554 0.59 -11.31 -29.35
C GLU A 554 2.05 -11.76 -29.40
N ASP A 555 2.89 -11.02 -30.14
CA ASP A 555 4.32 -11.29 -30.29
C ASP A 555 4.67 -12.74 -30.70
N TRP A 556 3.93 -13.28 -31.67
CA TRP A 556 4.06 -14.66 -32.20
C TRP A 556 3.65 -15.77 -31.23
N ASN A 557 3.12 -15.43 -30.07
CA ASN A 557 2.56 -16.39 -29.12
C ASN A 557 1.04 -16.33 -29.15
N SER A 558 0.41 -17.51 -29.06
CA SER A 558 -1.04 -17.64 -28.96
C SER A 558 -1.42 -17.86 -27.51
N TYR A 559 -2.25 -16.97 -26.98
CA TYR A 559 -2.72 -17.00 -25.59
C TYR A 559 -4.18 -17.41 -25.52
N MET A 560 -4.54 -18.16 -24.49
CA MET A 560 -5.93 -18.38 -24.10
C MET A 560 -6.09 -18.21 -22.59
N ILE A 561 -7.29 -17.81 -22.18
CA ILE A 561 -7.65 -17.72 -20.77
C ILE A 561 -8.79 -18.70 -20.49
N THR A 562 -8.60 -19.45 -19.41
CA THR A 562 -9.59 -20.38 -18.88
C THR A 562 -10.06 -19.92 -17.52
N TRP A 563 -11.30 -20.27 -17.17
CA TRP A 563 -11.92 -20.02 -15.89
C TRP A 563 -12.32 -21.33 -15.22
N ASP A 564 -11.85 -21.53 -14.00
CA ASP A 564 -12.21 -22.61 -13.07
C ASP A 564 -12.76 -21.96 -11.78
N PRO A 565 -14.07 -22.06 -11.50
CA PRO A 565 -14.67 -21.48 -10.31
C PRO A 565 -14.16 -22.13 -9.00
N GLU A 566 -13.53 -23.30 -9.08
CA GLU A 566 -13.07 -24.02 -7.92
C GLU A 566 -11.56 -23.87 -7.63
N ASP A 567 -10.85 -23.04 -8.41
CA ASP A 567 -9.47 -22.65 -8.12
C ASP A 567 -9.45 -21.59 -7.01
N VAL A 568 -8.59 -21.79 -6.00
CA VAL A 568 -8.56 -20.98 -4.77
C VAL A 568 -7.85 -19.65 -4.98
N THR A 569 -6.96 -19.54 -5.97
CA THR A 569 -6.08 -18.37 -6.12
C THR A 569 -6.67 -17.25 -6.96
N SER A 570 -7.10 -17.54 -8.20
CA SER A 570 -7.52 -16.48 -9.13
C SER A 570 -8.73 -16.81 -9.99
N ALA A 571 -9.27 -18.03 -9.92
CA ALA A 571 -10.26 -18.64 -10.82
C ALA A 571 -9.87 -18.64 -12.32
N PHE A 572 -9.20 -17.60 -12.81
CA PHE A 572 -8.65 -17.46 -14.13
C PHE A 572 -7.20 -17.94 -14.19
N ARG A 573 -6.85 -18.62 -15.29
CA ARG A 573 -5.49 -19.01 -15.66
C ARG A 573 -5.22 -18.63 -17.10
N CYS A 574 -4.03 -18.09 -17.37
CA CYS A 574 -3.57 -17.87 -18.73
C CYS A 574 -2.78 -19.10 -19.23
N TRP A 575 -2.89 -19.35 -20.53
CA TRP A 575 -2.16 -20.39 -21.23
C TRP A 575 -1.50 -19.81 -22.46
N ASN A 576 -0.26 -20.21 -22.73
CA ASN A 576 0.40 -20.04 -24.02
C ASN A 576 0.38 -21.39 -24.73
N TYR A 577 -0.11 -21.43 -25.97
CA TYR A 577 -0.20 -22.66 -26.75
C TYR A 577 0.39 -22.51 -28.13
N GLU A 578 0.94 -23.60 -28.63
CA GLU A 578 1.57 -23.67 -29.94
C GLU A 578 1.35 -25.06 -30.54
N ARG A 579 1.03 -25.10 -31.84
CA ARG A 579 0.98 -26.35 -32.59
C ARG A 579 2.37 -26.72 -33.12
N LEU A 580 2.92 -27.85 -32.67
CA LEU A 580 4.22 -28.36 -33.15
C LEU A 580 4.09 -29.16 -34.44
N ASP A 581 3.04 -29.98 -34.54
CA ASP A 581 2.75 -30.84 -35.69
C ASP A 581 1.22 -31.02 -35.80
N TRP A 582 0.75 -31.75 -36.81
CA TRP A 582 -0.67 -32.06 -36.96
C TRP A 582 -1.25 -32.76 -35.72
N ARG A 583 -0.46 -33.62 -35.08
CA ARG A 583 -0.87 -34.43 -33.92
C ARG A 583 -0.40 -33.93 -32.56
N HIS A 584 0.53 -32.98 -32.54
CA HIS A 584 1.22 -32.56 -31.31
C HIS A 584 0.96 -31.08 -31.04
N ILE A 585 0.42 -30.79 -29.86
CA ILE A 585 0.16 -29.43 -29.39
C ILE A 585 0.87 -29.25 -28.05
N GLN A 586 1.51 -28.10 -27.86
CA GLN A 586 2.17 -27.78 -26.62
C GLN A 586 1.47 -26.61 -25.94
N LEU A 587 1.35 -26.69 -24.62
CA LEU A 587 0.63 -25.76 -23.78
C LEU A 587 1.45 -25.47 -22.53
N SER A 588 1.47 -24.21 -22.11
CA SER A 588 2.07 -23.78 -20.84
C SER A 588 1.06 -22.93 -20.08
N ARG A 589 0.78 -23.28 -18.83
CA ARG A 589 -0.09 -22.54 -17.92
C ARG A 589 0.72 -21.56 -17.09
N SER A 590 0.23 -20.34 -16.91
CA SER A 590 0.79 -19.37 -15.98
C SER A 590 0.52 -19.72 -14.51
N THR A 591 1.26 -19.10 -13.60
CA THR A 591 1.05 -19.23 -12.14
C THR A 591 -0.24 -18.54 -11.64
N GLY A 592 -0.75 -17.55 -12.37
CA GLY A 592 -2.01 -16.86 -12.06
C GLY A 592 -2.79 -16.48 -13.31
N ALA A 593 -3.67 -15.48 -13.22
CA ALA A 593 -4.46 -15.02 -14.36
C ALA A 593 -3.65 -14.22 -15.41
N SER A 594 -2.49 -13.69 -15.02
CA SER A 594 -1.60 -12.90 -15.89
C SER A 594 -0.76 -13.79 -16.80
N CYS A 595 -0.68 -13.43 -18.08
CA CYS A 595 0.27 -14.03 -19.01
C CYS A 595 1.64 -13.37 -18.83
N SER A 596 2.64 -14.14 -18.39
CA SER A 596 4.02 -13.63 -18.26
C SER A 596 4.63 -13.35 -19.64
N PRO A 597 5.34 -12.24 -19.83
CA PRO A 597 5.99 -11.91 -21.11
C PRO A 597 7.16 -12.87 -21.45
N LEU A 598 7.72 -13.55 -20.45
CA LEU A 598 8.81 -14.52 -20.63
C LEU A 598 8.29 -15.95 -20.88
N MET A 599 6.99 -16.17 -20.71
CA MET A 599 6.39 -17.50 -20.83
C MET A 599 6.27 -17.91 -22.29
N SER A 600 6.86 -19.08 -22.61
CA SER A 600 6.69 -19.76 -23.90
C SER A 600 5.72 -20.93 -23.78
N SER A 601 5.33 -21.53 -24.91
CA SER A 601 4.53 -22.77 -24.95
C SER A 601 5.19 -23.94 -24.18
N LYS A 602 6.52 -23.90 -23.97
CA LYS A 602 7.30 -24.98 -23.34
C LYS A 602 7.67 -24.73 -21.89
N SER A 603 7.36 -23.55 -21.37
CA SER A 603 7.77 -23.14 -20.04
C SER A 603 6.99 -23.93 -18.98
N ASP A 604 7.67 -24.48 -17.99
CA ASP A 604 7.08 -25.23 -16.88
C ASP A 604 7.54 -24.74 -15.50
N GLU A 605 8.49 -23.80 -15.47
CA GLU A 605 9.07 -23.28 -14.25
C GLU A 605 8.51 -21.89 -13.86
N PRO A 606 8.33 -21.61 -12.56
CA PRO A 606 7.90 -20.29 -12.07
C PRO A 606 8.82 -19.14 -12.43
N LYS A 607 10.11 -19.41 -12.70
CA LYS A 607 11.08 -18.39 -13.13
C LYS A 607 10.70 -17.73 -14.46
N ASP A 608 10.02 -18.48 -15.33
CA ASP A 608 9.53 -18.01 -16.63
C ASP A 608 8.10 -17.45 -16.51
N GLY A 609 7.50 -17.52 -15.32
CA GLY A 609 6.10 -17.18 -15.04
C GLY A 609 5.09 -18.28 -15.40
N ALA A 610 5.58 -19.51 -15.64
CA ALA A 610 4.77 -20.69 -15.88
C ALA A 610 4.69 -21.58 -14.64
N SER A 611 3.66 -22.44 -14.58
CA SER A 611 3.45 -23.40 -13.49
C SER A 611 3.32 -24.85 -13.97
N LEU A 612 3.00 -25.05 -15.25
CA LEU A 612 2.68 -26.35 -15.81
C LEU A 612 2.87 -26.31 -17.32
N ALA A 613 3.63 -27.24 -17.89
CA ALA A 613 3.60 -27.49 -19.32
C ALA A 613 2.89 -28.82 -19.60
N LEU A 614 2.07 -28.82 -20.65
CA LEU A 614 1.42 -29.99 -21.20
C LEU A 614 1.88 -30.19 -22.64
N GLN A 615 2.26 -31.42 -22.95
CA GLN A 615 2.43 -31.87 -24.33
C GLN A 615 1.27 -32.80 -24.67
N LEU A 616 0.39 -32.33 -25.55
CA LEU A 616 -0.78 -33.04 -26.05
C LEU A 616 -0.45 -33.86 -27.29
N VAL A 617 -0.96 -35.08 -27.35
CA VAL A 617 -0.88 -36.01 -28.48
C VAL A 617 -2.30 -36.41 -28.85
N GLU A 618 -2.68 -36.19 -30.11
CA GLU A 618 -3.99 -36.58 -30.63
C GLU A 618 -4.29 -38.06 -30.35
N SER A 619 -5.40 -38.32 -29.67
CA SER A 619 -5.85 -39.67 -29.29
C SER A 619 -6.93 -40.24 -30.22
N GLU A 620 -7.49 -39.39 -31.09
CA GLU A 620 -8.69 -39.69 -31.84
C GLU A 620 -8.43 -40.03 -33.31
N ARG A 621 -9.31 -40.81 -33.92
CA ARG A 621 -9.28 -41.08 -35.37
C ARG A 621 -10.15 -40.06 -36.10
N GLN A 622 -9.80 -39.74 -37.34
CA GLN A 622 -10.40 -38.70 -38.19
C GLN A 622 -11.94 -38.78 -38.44
N PHE A 623 -12.65 -39.76 -37.84
CA PHE A 623 -14.09 -40.00 -38.01
C PHE A 623 -14.86 -40.26 -36.69
N ASP A 624 -14.26 -40.00 -35.53
CA ASP A 624 -14.94 -40.10 -34.22
C ASP A 624 -15.63 -38.76 -33.84
N ASP A 625 -16.40 -38.79 -32.73
CA ASP A 625 -17.37 -37.74 -32.31
C ASP A 625 -16.76 -36.38 -31.88
N CYS A 626 -15.43 -36.24 -31.82
CA CYS A 626 -14.74 -35.06 -31.25
C CYS A 626 -13.60 -34.55 -32.16
N ALA A 627 -13.96 -34.09 -33.36
CA ALA A 627 -12.99 -33.62 -34.35
C ALA A 627 -11.99 -32.56 -33.82
N GLN A 628 -10.72 -32.71 -34.21
CA GLN A 628 -9.69 -31.73 -33.92
C GLN A 628 -10.01 -30.38 -34.59
N ASN A 629 -9.96 -29.31 -33.79
CA ASN A 629 -9.95 -27.94 -34.30
C ASN A 629 -8.90 -27.13 -33.53
N TYR A 630 -8.17 -26.30 -34.26
CA TYR A 630 -7.08 -25.51 -33.72
C TYR A 630 -7.12 -24.10 -34.33
N MET A 631 -7.09 -23.08 -33.48
CA MET A 631 -7.09 -21.67 -33.88
C MET A 631 -5.87 -20.97 -33.31
N ASP A 632 -5.06 -20.32 -34.16
CA ASP A 632 -3.82 -19.63 -33.76
C ASP A 632 -4.02 -18.32 -32.98
N GLY A 633 -5.22 -18.06 -32.47
CA GLY A 633 -5.51 -16.88 -31.68
C GLY A 633 -5.93 -15.64 -32.46
N ASP A 634 -5.75 -15.56 -33.79
CA ASP A 634 -6.16 -14.38 -34.57
C ASP A 634 -7.68 -14.13 -34.42
N PRO A 635 -8.06 -13.03 -33.76
CA PRO A 635 -9.46 -12.74 -33.44
C PRO A 635 -10.31 -12.36 -34.66
N TRP A 636 -9.71 -11.99 -35.80
CA TRP A 636 -10.44 -11.34 -36.90
C TRP A 636 -10.72 -12.26 -38.11
N ILE A 637 -10.13 -13.46 -38.16
CA ILE A 637 -10.30 -14.41 -39.27
C ILE A 637 -11.74 -14.93 -39.37
N PHE A 638 -12.52 -14.87 -38.28
CA PHE A 638 -13.94 -15.27 -38.29
C PHE A 638 -14.82 -14.46 -39.25
N THR A 639 -14.40 -13.26 -39.68
CA THR A 639 -15.17 -12.49 -40.67
C THR A 639 -15.08 -13.05 -42.09
N LEU A 640 -14.07 -13.89 -42.41
CA LEU A 640 -13.89 -14.47 -43.74
C LEU A 640 -14.54 -15.86 -43.90
N SER A 641 -14.67 -16.64 -42.84
CA SER A 641 -15.26 -17.99 -42.92
C SER A 641 -16.79 -17.98 -43.07
N ILE A 642 -17.48 -16.95 -42.55
CA ILE A 642 -18.93 -16.76 -42.76
C ILE A 642 -19.23 -16.37 -44.22
N ILE A 643 -18.30 -15.69 -44.89
CA ILE A 643 -18.45 -15.30 -46.31
C ILE A 643 -18.21 -16.50 -47.24
N SER A 644 -17.35 -17.46 -46.90
CA SER A 644 -17.14 -18.64 -47.76
C SER A 644 -18.35 -19.56 -47.83
N ASN A 645 -19.18 -19.62 -46.78
CA ASN A 645 -20.39 -20.45 -46.76
C ASN A 645 -21.60 -19.81 -47.46
N THR A 646 -21.56 -18.52 -47.80
CA THR A 646 -22.63 -17.82 -48.55
C THR A 646 -22.35 -17.64 -50.04
N LEU A 647 -21.17 -18.06 -50.52
CA LEU A 647 -20.73 -17.91 -51.92
C LEU A 647 -21.22 -19.00 -52.90
N TRP A 648 -22.24 -19.79 -52.54
CA TRP A 648 -22.86 -20.78 -53.43
C TRP A 648 -24.10 -20.29 -54.19
N TYR A 649 -24.43 -18.99 -54.12
CA TYR A 649 -25.52 -18.39 -54.91
C TYR A 649 -24.97 -17.44 -56.00
N PRO A 650 -25.15 -17.75 -57.30
CA PRO A 650 -24.59 -16.95 -58.41
C PRO A 650 -25.15 -15.53 -58.55
N GLU A 651 -26.21 -15.16 -57.84
CA GLU A 651 -26.96 -13.92 -58.08
C GLU A 651 -26.45 -12.69 -57.30
N ILE A 652 -25.51 -12.85 -56.35
CA ILE A 652 -25.01 -11.75 -55.51
C ILE A 652 -23.67 -11.16 -56.02
N HIS A 653 -23.10 -11.74 -57.08
CA HIS A 653 -21.75 -11.42 -57.55
C HIS A 653 -21.56 -9.96 -58.02
N ASN A 654 -22.61 -9.30 -58.51
CA ASN A 654 -22.52 -7.94 -59.06
C ASN A 654 -22.66 -6.81 -58.02
N LEU A 655 -23.17 -7.09 -56.81
CA LEU A 655 -23.35 -6.08 -55.76
C LEU A 655 -22.14 -5.94 -54.82
N LEU A 656 -21.33 -7.00 -54.69
CA LEU A 656 -20.14 -7.01 -53.83
C LEU A 656 -18.89 -6.43 -54.51
N LEU A 657 -18.77 -6.51 -55.83
CA LEU A 657 -17.64 -5.95 -56.57
C LEU A 657 -17.53 -4.42 -56.45
N TRP A 658 -18.67 -3.72 -56.37
CA TRP A 658 -18.68 -2.25 -56.23
C TRP A 658 -18.28 -1.77 -54.82
N LYS A 659 -18.49 -2.59 -53.79
CA LYS A 659 -18.10 -2.27 -52.40
C LYS A 659 -16.64 -2.64 -52.09
N PHE A 660 -16.04 -3.55 -52.86
CA PHE A 660 -14.65 -3.97 -52.69
C PHE A 660 -13.64 -2.96 -53.27
N GLU A 661 -13.94 -2.29 -54.38
CA GLU A 661 -13.07 -1.24 -54.94
C GLU A 661 -12.97 0.01 -54.06
N SER A 662 -13.96 0.27 -53.21
CA SER A 662 -13.94 1.41 -52.28
C SER A 662 -13.09 1.16 -51.03
N TYR A 663 -12.89 -0.11 -50.62
CA TYR A 663 -12.09 -0.46 -49.45
C TYR A 663 -10.59 -0.59 -49.73
N LEU A 664 -10.20 -1.06 -50.92
CA LEU A 664 -8.78 -1.19 -51.30
C LEU A 664 -8.11 0.18 -51.54
N ASN A 665 -8.86 1.18 -52.00
CA ASN A 665 -8.34 2.54 -52.21
C ASN A 665 -7.99 3.30 -50.90
N LEU A 666 -8.54 2.88 -49.75
CA LEU A 666 -8.22 3.48 -48.44
C LEU A 666 -6.91 2.93 -47.83
N ARG A 667 -6.43 1.75 -48.25
CA ARG A 667 -5.15 1.18 -47.77
C ARG A 667 -3.92 1.67 -48.54
N GLN A 668 -4.08 2.22 -49.75
CA GLN A 668 -2.94 2.75 -50.52
C GLN A 668 -2.50 4.16 -50.11
N TYR A 669 -3.28 4.88 -49.28
CA TYR A 669 -2.92 6.24 -48.84
C TYR A 669 -2.12 6.32 -47.54
N SER A 670 -1.89 5.21 -46.82
CA SER A 670 -1.14 5.23 -45.53
C SER A 670 0.32 4.80 -45.61
N SER A 671 0.84 4.44 -46.80
CA SER A 671 2.19 3.86 -46.96
C SER A 671 3.17 4.72 -47.79
N SER A 672 3.01 6.05 -47.81
CA SER A 672 4.03 6.93 -48.42
C SER A 672 4.20 8.28 -47.70
N MET A 673 4.77 8.27 -46.50
CA MET A 673 5.47 9.46 -45.98
C MET A 673 6.71 9.05 -45.17
N ALA A 674 7.87 9.15 -45.81
CA ALA A 674 9.16 9.34 -45.16
C ALA A 674 9.73 10.70 -45.63
N PRO A 675 10.53 11.40 -44.79
CA PRO A 675 10.66 12.86 -44.85
C PRO A 675 11.81 13.31 -45.77
N GLY A 676 11.61 14.44 -46.47
CA GLY A 676 12.70 15.05 -47.23
C GLY A 676 12.35 16.33 -47.99
N LYS A 677 12.84 17.45 -47.45
CA LYS A 677 13.19 18.73 -48.11
C LYS A 677 12.05 19.70 -48.51
N LEU A 678 11.95 20.72 -47.65
CA LEU A 678 11.68 22.12 -47.96
C LEU A 678 12.20 22.57 -49.34
N ALA A 679 11.30 23.14 -50.15
CA ALA A 679 11.63 24.24 -51.06
C ALA A 679 10.38 25.09 -51.36
N GLN A 680 10.46 26.32 -50.85
CA GLN A 680 9.80 27.56 -51.25
C GLN A 680 8.89 27.53 -52.49
N LEU A 681 7.67 28.05 -52.35
CA LEU A 681 6.95 28.73 -53.42
C LEU A 681 6.24 29.95 -52.85
N SER A 682 6.80 31.09 -53.23
CA SER A 682 6.22 32.43 -53.15
C SER A 682 4.93 32.52 -53.98
N SER A 683 3.98 33.28 -53.44
CA SER A 683 2.80 33.88 -54.08
C SER A 683 3.06 34.45 -55.47
N PRO A 684 2.03 34.55 -56.34
CA PRO A 684 1.26 35.80 -56.34
C PRO A 684 -0.25 35.63 -56.66
N MET A 685 -1.10 36.13 -55.77
CA MET A 685 -2.16 37.14 -55.98
C MET A 685 -3.11 37.16 -54.78
#